data_AF-A0A0D5NIE5-F1
#
_entry.id   AF-A0A0D5NIE5-F1
#
_cell.length_a   1.000
_cell.length_b   1.000
_cell.length_c   1.000
_cell.angle_alpha   90.00
_cell.angle_beta   90.00
_cell.angle_gamma   90.00
#
_symmetry.space_group_name_H-M   'P 1'
#
loop_
_entity.id
_entity.type
_entity.pdbx_description
1 polymer ?
#
loop_
_entity_poly.entity_id
_entity_poly.type
_entity_poly.pdbx_seq_one_letter_code
_entity_poly.pdbx_strand_id
1 'polypeptide(L)'
;MVRIQDLMKKKEEEWFVGRTRELAIMRKELATDNENWRLVHLYGPGGIGKTSLLRSFVRETSVETVMITGEEFHTPNNFLEQLRIRLNEKGWELSESKAAVGAAALAEFLNQEAISRQGLILFIDSFEECKTIEKWLRDNWLPLLSVHVRVCTAGRYPLESDWLRAPGWNDLVYNLRLGPLNRSATYRYTKSRGILDYYTRDSIERFSKGIPLALTLACDAVLQYGPDVLRESSLQRQIIHSLCSILLQDIKDSFEKQLLDVSSIFWRFDQEMLEEVSGQEISDEAFHKFCCLPFIILSDQGGWSVVDAVREWIKSDLHNRTPETYDLYRRKALLVLQGRLAEAPTDQKRRLIVELLYLHENELLRSYGFRGQGESFQVEKRQAREVDIPVLEKMYQDWASTIPPYLPDETHQETYFRAVWEAEPSSFTVFGVDDRLVAFYALVPLNPETRLIFQGNPVFRTYITESPLQVKEYLIWLGCTLPDFEPSVFGYLLRYLFYELAGKLIITLTPIQYFTDIYTSIGFKRLPWADSYYTNGTPVHAYQIDLREKELSDPLTERLLPANSKVSISLQEVSSLLKKAMNNSHALESDAELLKSLQGLDKIKQMVLLEGSIASAVRKVVLECLEKMGRGTEEDQLLAQAIRLAYIQKIGTHEVVASRLRLSQSTYYRYLKKGFERLAHYFIIE
;
A
#
# COMPACT_ATOMS: atom_id res chain seq x y z
N MET A 1 46.70 3.18 13.60
CA MET A 1 46.33 2.90 12.20
C MET A 1 44.86 2.55 12.19
N VAL A 2 44.02 3.30 11.47
CA VAL A 2 42.58 3.00 11.37
C VAL A 2 42.40 1.86 10.38
N ARG A 3 41.79 0.74 10.79
CA ARG A 3 41.52 -0.40 9.92
C ARG A 3 40.25 -0.14 9.10
N ILE A 4 40.10 -0.80 7.95
CA ILE A 4 38.87 -0.74 7.13
C ILE A 4 37.66 -1.16 7.98
N GLN A 5 37.83 -2.16 8.85
CA GLN A 5 36.79 -2.61 9.77
C GLN A 5 36.31 -1.51 10.73
N ASP A 6 37.23 -0.63 11.18
CA ASP A 6 36.87 0.49 12.06
C ASP A 6 36.04 1.55 11.31
N LEU A 7 36.38 1.78 10.03
CA LEU A 7 35.59 2.66 9.14
C LEU A 7 34.20 2.07 8.84
N MET A 8 34.10 0.76 8.60
CA MET A 8 32.82 0.08 8.39
C MET A 8 31.93 0.15 9.63
N LYS A 9 32.49 -0.13 10.82
CA LYS A 9 31.76 -0.02 12.09
C LYS A 9 31.24 1.39 12.33
N LYS A 10 32.08 2.40 12.11
CA LYS A 10 31.69 3.81 12.25
C LYS A 10 30.53 4.17 11.31
N LYS A 11 30.56 3.73 10.05
CA LYS A 11 29.46 3.95 9.11
C LYS A 11 28.18 3.20 9.51
N GLU A 12 28.30 1.96 9.95
CA GLU A 12 27.15 1.19 10.47
C GLU A 12 26.50 1.89 11.67
N GLU A 13 27.30 2.49 12.55
CA GLU A 13 26.82 3.28 13.70
C GLU A 13 26.13 4.58 13.26
N GLU A 14 26.76 5.35 12.36
CA GLU A 14 26.19 6.59 11.83
C GLU A 14 24.87 6.39 11.07
N TRP A 15 24.67 5.20 10.50
CA TRP A 15 23.51 4.85 9.68
C TRP A 15 22.45 4.00 10.41
N PHE A 16 22.71 3.56 11.64
CA PHE A 16 21.72 2.86 12.44
C PHE A 16 20.68 3.85 13.01
N VAL A 17 19.40 3.61 12.72
CA VAL A 17 18.30 4.50 13.14
C VAL A 17 17.08 3.71 13.63
N GLY A 18 16.27 4.35 14.48
CA GLY A 18 15.04 3.77 14.99
C GLY A 18 15.28 2.65 16.01
N ARG A 19 14.38 1.66 16.03
CA ARG A 19 14.46 0.43 16.85
C ARG A 19 14.52 0.63 18.37
N THR A 20 14.11 1.80 18.87
CA THR A 20 14.18 2.12 20.29
C THR A 20 13.33 1.19 21.15
N ARG A 21 12.15 0.80 20.65
CA ARG A 21 11.25 -0.15 21.34
C ARG A 21 11.87 -1.55 21.40
N GLU A 22 12.35 -2.04 20.26
CA GLU A 22 12.94 -3.37 20.15
C GLU A 22 14.22 -3.49 20.98
N LEU A 23 15.09 -2.47 20.95
CA LEU A 23 16.26 -2.40 21.83
C LEU A 23 15.87 -2.36 23.31
N ALA A 24 14.80 -1.66 23.69
CA ALA A 24 14.33 -1.63 25.07
C ALA A 24 13.81 -3.00 25.53
N ILE A 25 13.08 -3.71 24.66
CA ILE A 25 12.63 -5.08 24.92
C ILE A 25 13.82 -6.02 25.05
N MET A 26 14.78 -5.97 24.11
CA MET A 26 15.99 -6.79 24.20
C MET A 26 16.77 -6.52 25.49
N ARG A 27 16.93 -5.25 25.89
CA ARG A 27 17.61 -4.89 27.14
C ARG A 27 16.92 -5.48 28.36
N LYS A 28 15.59 -5.48 28.37
CA LYS A 28 14.79 -6.05 29.46
C LYS A 28 14.86 -7.58 29.48
N GLU A 29 14.57 -8.24 28.36
CA GLU A 29 14.44 -9.70 28.31
C GLU A 29 15.81 -10.40 28.36
N LEU A 30 16.89 -9.76 27.88
CA LEU A 30 18.27 -10.28 27.94
C LEU A 30 19.07 -9.73 29.13
N ALA A 31 18.43 -9.04 30.08
CA ALA A 31 19.12 -8.58 31.29
C ALA A 31 19.56 -9.79 32.13
N THR A 32 20.77 -9.75 32.67
CA THR A 32 21.36 -10.88 33.39
C THR A 32 20.65 -11.13 34.73
N ASP A 33 20.12 -10.07 35.33
CA ASP A 33 19.33 -10.03 36.57
C ASP A 33 17.83 -10.31 36.36
N ASN A 34 17.36 -10.51 35.13
CA ASN A 34 15.95 -10.84 34.87
C ASN A 34 15.62 -12.27 35.33
N GLU A 35 14.85 -12.41 36.41
CA GLU A 35 14.45 -13.71 36.97
C GLU A 35 13.71 -14.60 35.97
N ASN A 36 13.02 -14.01 34.99
CA ASN A 36 12.34 -14.75 33.92
C ASN A 36 13.30 -15.00 32.76
N TRP A 37 13.91 -16.17 32.72
CA TRP A 37 14.72 -16.57 31.56
C TRP A 37 13.84 -16.83 30.35
N ARG A 38 14.21 -16.25 29.19
CA ARG A 38 13.56 -16.48 27.91
C ARG A 38 14.57 -16.51 26.77
N LEU A 39 14.33 -17.40 25.81
CA LEU A 39 14.92 -17.34 24.47
C LEU A 39 14.23 -16.23 23.69
N VAL A 40 14.95 -15.13 23.45
CA VAL A 40 14.44 -14.03 22.62
C VAL A 40 14.66 -14.38 21.16
N HIS A 41 13.60 -14.41 20.35
CA HIS A 41 13.70 -14.69 18.93
C HIS A 41 13.28 -13.47 18.10
N LEU A 42 14.22 -12.85 17.39
CA LEU A 42 13.93 -11.77 16.46
C LEU A 42 13.48 -12.36 15.12
N TYR A 43 12.30 -11.99 14.64
CA TYR A 43 11.83 -12.48 13.34
C TYR A 43 11.28 -11.40 12.42
N GLY A 44 11.33 -11.65 11.12
CA GLY A 44 10.82 -10.75 10.10
C GLY A 44 11.48 -11.01 8.73
N PRO A 45 10.99 -10.35 7.67
CA PRO A 45 11.45 -10.59 6.30
C PRO A 45 12.93 -10.27 6.08
N GLY A 46 13.48 -10.73 4.95
CA GLY A 46 14.82 -10.34 4.50
C GLY A 46 14.97 -8.82 4.40
N GLY A 47 16.13 -8.28 4.77
CA GLY A 47 16.39 -6.84 4.67
C GLY A 47 15.69 -5.95 5.70
N ILE A 48 14.96 -6.51 6.68
CA ILE A 48 14.28 -5.74 7.75
C ILE A 48 15.22 -5.17 8.83
N GLY A 49 16.49 -5.57 8.81
CA GLY A 49 17.53 -5.06 9.72
C GLY A 49 17.77 -5.89 10.98
N LYS A 50 17.45 -7.20 10.99
CA LYS A 50 17.72 -8.12 12.13
C LYS A 50 19.19 -8.10 12.57
N THR A 51 20.10 -8.41 11.65
CA THR A 51 21.55 -8.39 11.89
C THR A 51 22.04 -7.02 12.35
N SER A 52 21.52 -5.94 11.76
CA SER A 52 21.87 -4.56 12.16
C SER A 52 21.42 -4.26 13.60
N LEU A 53 20.24 -4.74 14.01
CA LEU A 53 19.74 -4.61 15.37
C LEU A 53 20.60 -5.40 16.37
N LEU A 54 20.93 -6.66 16.05
CA LEU A 54 21.84 -7.47 16.87
C LEU A 54 23.19 -6.78 17.06
N ARG A 55 23.80 -6.31 15.97
CA ARG A 55 25.09 -5.58 16.02
C ARG A 55 25.00 -4.29 16.84
N SER A 56 23.90 -3.54 16.74
CA SER A 56 23.73 -2.33 17.57
C SER A 56 23.62 -2.68 19.05
N PHE A 57 22.82 -3.70 19.39
CA PHE A 57 22.69 -4.16 20.76
C PHE A 57 24.03 -4.63 21.34
N VAL A 58 24.79 -5.43 20.59
CA VAL A 58 26.13 -5.90 20.97
C VAL A 58 27.10 -4.74 21.25
N ARG A 59 26.97 -3.61 20.54
CA ARG A 59 27.80 -2.42 20.77
C ARG A 59 27.39 -1.64 22.03
N GLU A 60 26.10 -1.61 22.34
CA GLU A 60 25.55 -0.82 23.45
C GLU A 60 25.57 -1.55 24.79
N THR A 61 25.55 -2.89 24.78
CA THR A 61 25.51 -3.69 26.01
C THR A 61 26.88 -3.76 26.69
N SER A 62 26.86 -3.74 28.02
CA SER A 62 28.04 -4.01 28.86
C SER A 62 28.22 -5.49 29.19
N VAL A 63 27.24 -6.33 28.85
CA VAL A 63 27.30 -7.79 29.08
C VAL A 63 28.16 -8.42 27.98
N GLU A 64 28.96 -9.42 28.34
CA GLU A 64 29.74 -10.16 27.35
C GLU A 64 28.82 -10.89 26.36
N THR A 65 29.17 -10.80 25.07
CA THR A 65 28.35 -11.37 23.99
C THR A 65 29.17 -12.29 23.10
N VAL A 66 28.60 -13.39 22.63
CA VAL A 66 29.17 -14.25 21.56
C VAL A 66 28.14 -14.33 20.44
N MET A 67 28.57 -14.15 19.18
CA MET A 67 27.67 -14.17 18.03
C MET A 67 28.16 -15.18 16.99
N ILE A 68 27.26 -16.02 16.51
CA ILE A 68 27.47 -17.02 15.46
C ILE A 68 26.38 -16.88 14.39
N THR A 69 26.68 -17.33 13.16
CA THR A 69 25.76 -17.23 12.01
C THR A 69 25.35 -18.64 11.57
N GLY A 70 24.05 -18.87 11.39
CA GLY A 70 23.48 -20.17 11.00
C GLY A 70 24.03 -20.73 9.69
N GLU A 71 24.45 -19.87 8.77
CA GLU A 71 25.09 -20.24 7.49
C GLU A 71 26.42 -20.99 7.68
N GLU A 72 27.06 -20.88 8.86
CA GLU A 72 28.37 -21.46 9.14
C GLU A 72 28.29 -22.92 9.62
N PHE A 73 27.10 -23.47 9.87
CA PHE A 73 26.93 -24.81 10.43
C PHE A 73 25.63 -25.53 10.03
N HIS A 74 25.74 -26.81 9.67
CA HIS A 74 24.58 -27.66 9.31
C HIS A 74 24.52 -28.98 10.09
N THR A 75 25.49 -29.23 10.97
CA THR A 75 25.54 -30.39 11.87
C THR A 75 25.89 -29.94 13.29
N PRO A 76 25.52 -30.69 14.34
CA PRO A 76 25.87 -30.35 15.72
C PRO A 76 27.37 -30.14 15.93
N ASN A 77 28.21 -30.95 15.28
CA ASN A 77 29.66 -30.80 15.38
C ASN A 77 30.17 -29.50 14.74
N ASN A 78 29.62 -29.10 13.58
CA ASN A 78 30.00 -27.82 12.97
C ASN A 78 29.61 -26.64 13.85
N PHE A 79 28.43 -26.69 14.47
CA PHE A 79 28.00 -25.67 15.41
C PHE A 79 28.98 -25.52 16.59
N LEU A 80 29.36 -26.64 17.23
CA LEU A 80 30.29 -26.63 18.36
C LEU A 80 31.67 -26.09 17.96
N GLU A 81 32.17 -26.47 16.78
CA GLU A 81 33.43 -25.98 16.24
C GLU A 81 33.41 -24.47 15.97
N GLN A 82 32.35 -23.95 15.33
CA GLN A 82 32.22 -22.52 15.08
C GLN A 82 32.13 -21.72 16.37
N LEU A 83 31.34 -22.21 17.34
CA LEU A 83 31.26 -21.58 18.65
C LEU A 83 32.64 -21.54 19.34
N ARG A 84 33.41 -22.64 19.28
CA ARG A 84 34.78 -22.67 19.81
C ARG A 84 35.69 -21.65 19.14
N ILE A 85 35.62 -21.51 17.82
CA ILE A 85 36.38 -20.49 17.08
C ILE A 85 36.05 -19.09 17.60
N ARG A 86 34.76 -18.76 17.77
CA ARG A 86 34.34 -17.43 18.28
C ARG A 86 34.78 -17.18 19.73
N LEU A 87 34.79 -18.20 20.57
CA LEU A 87 35.28 -18.09 21.96
C LEU A 87 36.80 -17.83 21.97
N ASN A 88 37.56 -18.53 21.14
CA ASN A 88 39.01 -18.33 21.00
C ASN A 88 39.35 -16.94 20.44
N GLU A 89 38.59 -16.42 19.47
CA GLU A 89 38.73 -15.04 18.96
C GLU A 89 38.57 -13.97 20.06
N LYS A 90 37.82 -14.30 21.12
CA LYS A 90 37.64 -13.45 22.31
C LYS A 90 38.68 -13.68 23.40
N GLY A 91 39.64 -14.59 23.18
CA GLY A 91 40.64 -14.98 24.17
C GLY A 91 40.10 -15.88 25.28
N TRP A 92 38.96 -16.53 25.07
CA TRP A 92 38.38 -17.47 26.05
C TRP A 92 38.87 -18.88 25.71
N GLU A 93 40.13 -19.15 26.04
CA GLU A 93 40.81 -20.38 25.66
C GLU A 93 40.22 -21.59 26.39
N LEU A 94 39.66 -22.53 25.60
CA LEU A 94 39.40 -23.89 26.08
C LEU A 94 40.71 -24.68 26.04
N SER A 95 41.20 -25.13 27.20
CA SER A 95 42.39 -25.99 27.29
C SER A 95 42.30 -27.19 26.33
N GLU A 96 43.41 -27.53 25.65
CA GLU A 96 43.49 -28.64 24.69
C GLU A 96 43.12 -30.01 25.29
N SER A 97 43.27 -30.19 26.61
CA SER A 97 42.78 -31.39 27.33
C SER A 97 41.25 -31.51 27.31
N LYS A 98 40.54 -30.39 27.14
CA LYS A 98 39.09 -30.25 26.92
C LYS A 98 38.76 -30.01 25.43
N ALA A 99 39.67 -30.26 24.48
CA ALA A 99 39.40 -30.05 23.05
C ALA A 99 38.80 -31.29 22.34
N ALA A 100 38.73 -32.45 23.01
CA ALA A 100 38.01 -33.64 22.53
C ALA A 100 36.49 -33.61 22.85
N VAL A 101 35.97 -32.44 23.23
CA VAL A 101 34.81 -32.32 24.11
C VAL A 101 33.50 -32.16 23.34
N GLY A 102 32.60 -33.11 23.58
CA GLY A 102 31.22 -33.06 23.08
C GLY A 102 30.40 -31.93 23.68
N ALA A 103 29.17 -31.82 23.16
CA ALA A 103 28.21 -30.75 23.44
C ALA A 103 28.08 -30.28 24.90
N ALA A 104 28.07 -31.22 25.86
CA ALA A 104 27.81 -30.94 27.27
C ALA A 104 28.93 -30.16 27.95
N ALA A 105 30.20 -30.45 27.68
CA ALA A 105 31.28 -29.75 28.35
C ALA A 105 31.62 -28.40 27.71
N LEU A 106 31.19 -28.15 26.46
CA LEU A 106 31.16 -26.78 25.93
C LEU A 106 30.07 -25.94 26.60
N ALA A 107 28.87 -26.51 26.82
CA ALA A 107 27.81 -25.85 27.57
C ALA A 107 28.25 -25.53 29.02
N GLU A 108 28.88 -26.49 29.69
CA GLU A 108 29.44 -26.29 31.04
C GLU A 108 30.52 -25.19 31.08
N PHE A 109 31.38 -25.14 30.05
CA PHE A 109 32.34 -24.04 29.92
C PHE A 109 31.64 -22.68 29.80
N LEU A 110 30.62 -22.56 28.93
CA LEU A 110 29.84 -21.32 28.82
C LEU A 110 29.16 -20.94 30.15
N ASN A 111 28.67 -21.92 30.92
CA ASN A 111 28.06 -21.68 32.23
C ASN A 111 29.06 -21.08 33.21
N GLN A 112 30.26 -21.63 33.28
CA GLN A 112 31.34 -21.15 34.15
C GLN A 112 31.79 -19.73 33.75
N GLU A 113 31.91 -19.47 32.45
CA GLU A 113 32.28 -18.17 31.93
C GLU A 113 31.19 -17.12 32.15
N ALA A 114 29.92 -17.49 32.00
CA ALA A 114 28.79 -16.62 32.29
C ALA A 114 28.74 -16.23 33.77
N ILE A 115 29.01 -17.16 34.69
CA ILE A 115 29.07 -16.85 36.13
C ILE A 115 30.27 -15.92 36.43
N SER A 116 31.46 -16.25 35.92
CA SER A 116 32.68 -15.47 36.21
C SER A 116 32.61 -14.04 35.68
N ARG A 117 31.86 -13.82 34.59
CA ARG A 117 31.68 -12.52 33.93
C ARG A 117 30.38 -11.81 34.32
N GLN A 118 29.61 -12.36 35.26
CA GLN A 118 28.32 -11.81 35.70
C GLN A 118 27.28 -11.71 34.56
N GLY A 119 27.39 -12.61 33.58
CA GLY A 119 26.46 -12.81 32.49
C GLY A 119 27.10 -13.00 31.12
N LEU A 120 26.38 -13.69 30.24
CA LEU A 120 26.76 -13.92 28.85
C LEU A 120 25.51 -13.88 27.98
N ILE A 121 25.61 -13.27 26.79
CA ILE A 121 24.55 -13.31 25.77
C ILE A 121 25.07 -14.04 24.53
N LEU A 122 24.42 -15.14 24.16
CA LEU A 122 24.67 -15.88 22.93
C LEU A 122 23.68 -15.45 21.84
N PHE A 123 24.22 -14.94 20.73
CA PHE A 123 23.47 -14.57 19.54
C PHE A 123 23.65 -15.63 18.44
N ILE A 124 22.53 -16.07 17.87
CA ILE A 124 22.52 -16.95 16.68
C ILE A 124 21.74 -16.24 15.57
N ASP A 125 22.46 -15.65 14.62
CA ASP A 125 21.86 -14.98 13.46
C ASP A 125 21.57 -15.98 12.32
N SER A 126 20.70 -15.62 11.38
CA SER A 126 20.25 -16.50 10.27
C SER A 126 19.76 -17.87 10.76
N PHE A 127 18.94 -17.90 11.82
CA PHE A 127 18.48 -19.13 12.48
C PHE A 127 17.68 -20.06 11.55
N GLU A 128 17.05 -19.54 10.49
CA GLU A 128 16.38 -20.35 9.46
C GLU A 128 17.32 -21.38 8.80
N GLU A 129 18.62 -21.08 8.71
CA GLU A 129 19.63 -21.97 8.13
C GLU A 129 19.99 -23.14 9.07
N CYS A 130 19.56 -23.06 10.34
CA CYS A 130 19.83 -24.05 11.38
C CYS A 130 18.83 -25.22 11.36
N LYS A 131 17.90 -25.27 10.39
CA LYS A 131 16.77 -26.23 10.36
C LYS A 131 17.18 -27.69 10.57
N THR A 132 18.34 -28.10 10.06
CA THR A 132 18.85 -29.49 10.21
C THR A 132 19.27 -29.84 11.63
N ILE A 133 19.62 -28.85 12.46
CA ILE A 133 20.09 -29.04 13.84
C ILE A 133 19.17 -28.42 14.89
N GLU A 134 18.13 -27.71 14.46
CA GLU A 134 17.19 -26.97 15.31
C GLU A 134 16.63 -27.85 16.44
N LYS A 135 16.17 -29.05 16.11
CA LYS A 135 15.69 -30.03 17.09
C LYS A 135 16.77 -30.40 18.10
N TRP A 136 18.01 -30.59 17.66
CA TRP A 136 19.11 -30.92 18.56
C TRP A 136 19.46 -29.74 19.48
N LEU A 137 19.50 -28.51 18.95
CA LEU A 137 19.70 -27.30 19.75
C LEU A 137 18.63 -27.17 20.84
N ARG A 138 17.34 -27.27 20.45
CA ARG A 138 16.20 -27.15 21.36
C ARG A 138 16.15 -28.26 22.42
N ASP A 139 16.30 -29.51 22.00
CA ASP A 139 16.00 -30.65 22.87
C ASP A 139 17.24 -31.12 23.66
N ASN A 140 18.47 -30.82 23.21
CA ASN A 140 19.69 -31.43 23.78
C ASN A 140 20.75 -30.42 24.24
N TRP A 141 20.87 -29.25 23.60
CA TRP A 141 22.00 -28.35 23.88
C TRP A 141 21.62 -27.11 24.67
N LEU A 142 20.61 -26.35 24.22
CA LEU A 142 20.11 -25.18 24.96
C LEU A 142 19.68 -25.51 26.39
N PRO A 143 19.05 -26.66 26.69
CA PRO A 143 18.70 -27.04 28.07
C PRO A 143 19.91 -27.26 29.00
N LEU A 144 21.13 -27.39 28.47
CA LEU A 144 22.35 -27.53 29.27
C LEU A 144 22.92 -26.18 29.72
N LEU A 145 22.41 -25.07 29.18
CA LEU A 145 22.86 -23.74 29.52
C LEU A 145 22.23 -23.26 30.83
N SER A 146 23.01 -22.55 31.64
CA SER A 146 22.54 -21.87 32.85
C SER A 146 21.77 -20.61 32.49
N VAL A 147 20.92 -20.14 33.41
CA VAL A 147 20.15 -18.89 33.24
C VAL A 147 21.01 -17.64 33.09
N HIS A 148 22.30 -17.70 33.47
CA HIS A 148 23.28 -16.63 33.27
C HIS A 148 23.73 -16.51 31.80
N VAL A 149 23.46 -17.55 30.99
CA VAL A 149 23.61 -17.52 29.53
C VAL A 149 22.25 -17.15 28.94
N ARG A 150 22.09 -15.88 28.54
CA ARG A 150 20.94 -15.42 27.78
C ARG A 150 21.13 -15.81 26.32
N VAL A 151 20.05 -16.17 25.64
CA VAL A 151 20.10 -16.60 24.25
C VAL A 151 19.16 -15.74 23.43
N CYS A 152 19.67 -15.22 22.32
CA CYS A 152 18.89 -14.49 21.33
C CYS A 152 19.14 -15.10 19.95
N THR A 153 18.08 -15.55 19.29
CA THR A 153 18.15 -16.02 17.91
C THR A 153 17.53 -14.98 16.97
N ALA A 154 17.95 -14.92 15.72
CA ALA A 154 17.32 -14.07 14.71
C ALA A 154 17.08 -14.87 13.43
N GLY A 155 15.86 -14.80 12.89
CA GLY A 155 15.54 -15.49 11.65
C GLY A 155 14.36 -14.91 10.87
N ARG A 156 13.92 -15.61 9.83
CA ARG A 156 12.78 -15.16 9.00
C ARG A 156 11.42 -15.45 9.63
N TYR A 157 11.28 -16.62 10.23
CA TYR A 157 10.03 -17.18 10.70
C TYR A 157 9.98 -17.16 12.23
N PRO A 158 8.82 -16.96 12.86
CA PRO A 158 8.70 -17.07 14.30
C PRO A 158 8.98 -18.52 14.77
N LEU A 159 9.48 -18.68 15.99
CA LEU A 159 9.61 -19.99 16.64
C LEU A 159 8.24 -20.40 17.20
N GLU A 160 7.44 -21.09 16.39
CA GLU A 160 6.07 -21.49 16.74
C GLU A 160 5.93 -23.00 16.97
N SER A 161 5.05 -23.68 16.21
CA SER A 161 4.44 -24.98 16.50
C SER A 161 5.34 -25.99 17.20
N ASP A 162 6.54 -26.22 16.68
CA ASP A 162 7.43 -27.25 17.21
C ASP A 162 8.11 -26.83 18.52
N TRP A 163 8.36 -25.53 18.71
CA TRP A 163 8.89 -24.96 19.96
C TRP A 163 7.80 -24.84 21.03
N LEU A 164 6.61 -24.35 20.68
CA LEU A 164 5.49 -24.21 21.62
C LEU A 164 4.95 -25.58 22.11
N ARG A 165 5.02 -26.61 21.25
CA ARG A 165 4.64 -27.99 21.63
C ARG A 165 5.76 -28.74 22.36
N ALA A 166 7.00 -28.25 22.33
CA ALA A 166 8.11 -28.91 23.00
C ALA A 166 7.94 -28.78 24.53
N PRO A 167 8.00 -29.90 25.29
CA PRO A 167 7.87 -29.85 26.74
C PRO A 167 8.88 -28.89 27.38
N GLY A 168 8.40 -28.01 28.25
CA GLY A 168 9.25 -27.07 28.99
C GLY A 168 9.63 -25.78 28.25
N TRP A 169 9.34 -25.67 26.95
CA TRP A 169 9.63 -24.44 26.17
C TRP A 169 8.46 -23.45 26.13
N ASN A 170 7.27 -23.87 26.57
CA ASN A 170 6.12 -22.97 26.70
C ASN A 170 6.47 -21.83 27.69
N ASP A 171 6.09 -20.60 27.35
CA ASP A 171 6.44 -19.35 28.06
C ASP A 171 7.95 -18.99 28.15
N LEU A 172 8.86 -19.86 27.69
CA LEU A 172 10.31 -19.60 27.61
C LEU A 172 10.75 -19.02 26.26
N VAL A 173 9.87 -18.93 25.26
CA VAL A 173 10.17 -18.34 23.96
C VAL A 173 9.48 -16.99 23.83
N TYR A 174 10.25 -15.94 23.54
CA TYR A 174 9.73 -14.60 23.27
C TYR A 174 9.97 -14.23 21.81
N ASN A 175 8.95 -14.39 20.98
CA ASN A 175 8.99 -13.99 19.57
C ASN A 175 8.82 -12.47 19.43
N LEU A 176 9.89 -11.77 19.04
CA LEU A 176 9.91 -10.33 18.77
C LEU A 176 9.92 -10.06 17.26
N ARG A 177 8.77 -9.63 16.73
CA ARG A 177 8.62 -9.27 15.32
C ARG A 177 9.29 -7.92 15.04
N LEU A 178 10.08 -7.85 13.97
CA LEU A 178 10.58 -6.59 13.44
C LEU A 178 9.66 -6.08 12.31
N GLY A 179 9.03 -4.93 12.54
CA GLY A 179 8.28 -4.19 11.52
C GLY A 179 9.18 -3.26 10.68
N PRO A 180 8.64 -2.58 9.67
CA PRO A 180 9.33 -1.50 8.97
C PRO A 180 9.75 -0.36 9.92
N LEU A 181 10.71 0.47 9.49
CA LEU A 181 11.05 1.71 10.21
C LEU A 181 9.92 2.73 10.07
N ASN A 182 9.64 3.44 11.16
CA ASN A 182 8.69 4.56 11.16
C ASN A 182 9.24 5.77 10.40
N ARG A 183 8.37 6.77 10.17
CA ARG A 183 8.70 8.00 9.44
C ARG A 183 9.88 8.74 10.06
N SER A 184 9.86 8.89 11.39
CA SER A 184 10.93 9.53 12.18
C SER A 184 12.31 8.88 11.96
N ALA A 185 12.39 7.54 11.97
CA ALA A 185 13.62 6.81 11.69
C ALA A 185 14.06 6.97 10.22
N THR A 186 13.13 6.87 9.27
CA THR A 186 13.40 7.09 7.84
C THR A 186 13.97 8.49 7.57
N TYR A 187 13.45 9.51 8.25
CA TYR A 187 13.92 10.89 8.12
C TYR A 187 15.28 11.10 8.75
N ARG A 188 15.55 10.47 9.90
CA ARG A 188 16.89 10.46 10.49
C ARG A 188 17.92 9.80 9.58
N TYR A 189 17.56 8.69 8.93
CA TYR A 189 18.44 8.00 7.98
C TYR A 189 18.75 8.86 6.76
N THR A 190 17.73 9.35 6.06
CA THR A 190 17.94 10.20 4.88
C THR A 190 18.75 11.46 5.22
N LYS A 191 18.53 12.04 6.41
CA LYS A 191 19.37 13.15 6.93
C LYS A 191 20.82 12.75 7.14
N SER A 192 21.10 11.59 7.76
CA SER A 192 22.49 11.12 7.94
C SER A 192 23.18 10.77 6.63
N ARG A 193 22.40 10.45 5.58
CA ARG A 193 22.86 10.28 4.19
C ARG A 193 23.06 11.60 3.43
N GLY A 194 22.79 12.76 4.05
CA GLY A 194 22.94 14.08 3.44
C GLY A 194 21.76 14.52 2.57
N ILE A 195 20.68 13.75 2.51
CA ILE A 195 19.47 14.08 1.75
C ILE A 195 18.59 14.95 2.65
N LEU A 196 18.53 16.25 2.36
CA LEU A 196 17.78 17.24 3.15
C LEU A 196 16.45 17.65 2.52
N ASP A 197 16.34 17.54 1.19
CA ASP A 197 15.16 17.93 0.44
C ASP A 197 13.93 17.07 0.79
N TYR A 198 12.81 17.73 1.02
CA TYR A 198 11.58 17.07 1.45
C TYR A 198 10.99 16.17 0.36
N TYR A 199 10.83 16.67 -0.86
CA TYR A 199 10.18 15.91 -1.94
C TYR A 199 10.94 14.62 -2.24
N THR A 200 12.27 14.69 -2.14
CA THR A 200 13.16 13.55 -2.26
C THR A 200 12.97 12.56 -1.10
N ARG A 201 12.93 13.04 0.15
CA ARG A 201 12.69 12.20 1.34
C ARG A 201 11.34 11.50 1.31
N ASP A 202 10.27 12.21 0.93
CA ASP A 202 8.93 11.64 0.76
C ASP A 202 8.93 10.56 -0.34
N SER A 203 9.59 10.83 -1.47
CA SER A 203 9.73 9.85 -2.55
C SER A 203 10.48 8.59 -2.09
N ILE A 204 11.54 8.76 -1.28
CA ILE A 204 12.29 7.66 -0.67
C ILE A 204 11.44 6.88 0.34
N GLU A 205 10.69 7.56 1.21
CA GLU A 205 9.79 6.93 2.19
C GLU A 205 8.65 6.15 1.50
N ARG A 206 8.07 6.72 0.45
CA ARG A 206 7.05 6.08 -0.37
C ARG A 206 7.59 4.87 -1.12
N PHE A 207 8.82 4.92 -1.60
CA PHE A 207 9.44 3.79 -2.30
C PHE A 207 9.86 2.68 -1.33
N SER A 208 10.62 3.04 -0.30
CA SER A 208 11.22 2.08 0.64
C SER A 208 10.22 1.43 1.59
N LYS A 209 9.08 2.11 1.82
CA LYS A 209 8.06 1.72 2.79
C LYS A 209 8.60 1.51 4.21
N GLY A 210 9.73 2.13 4.55
CA GLY A 210 10.43 1.94 5.82
C GLY A 210 11.26 0.65 5.91
N ILE A 211 11.33 -0.17 4.87
CA ILE A 211 12.19 -1.36 4.87
C ILE A 211 13.65 -0.92 4.74
N PRO A 212 14.54 -1.24 5.71
CA PRO A 212 15.91 -0.73 5.73
C PRO A 212 16.73 -1.01 4.47
N LEU A 213 16.60 -2.22 3.89
CA LEU A 213 17.29 -2.55 2.65
C LEU A 213 16.84 -1.67 1.48
N ALA A 214 15.53 -1.53 1.28
CA ALA A 214 14.98 -0.68 0.23
C ALA A 214 15.26 0.81 0.47
N LEU A 215 15.30 1.24 1.73
CA LEU A 215 15.67 2.60 2.13
C LEU A 215 17.12 2.90 1.76
N THR A 216 18.01 1.95 1.98
CA THR A 216 19.43 2.08 1.59
C THR A 216 19.57 2.18 0.07
N LEU A 217 18.95 1.26 -0.67
CA LEU A 217 18.99 1.26 -2.14
C LEU A 217 18.38 2.53 -2.73
N ALA A 218 17.28 3.04 -2.17
CA ALA A 218 16.66 4.28 -2.62
C ALA A 218 17.55 5.50 -2.37
N CYS A 219 18.21 5.57 -1.21
CA CYS A 219 19.16 6.63 -0.92
C CYS A 219 20.38 6.55 -1.85
N ASP A 220 20.92 5.36 -2.09
CA ASP A 220 22.06 5.15 -2.99
C ASP A 220 21.70 5.59 -4.42
N ALA A 221 20.53 5.19 -4.92
CA ALA A 221 20.05 5.57 -6.24
C ALA A 221 19.88 7.09 -6.37
N VAL A 222 19.26 7.74 -5.37
CA VAL A 222 19.07 9.19 -5.37
C VAL A 222 20.40 9.94 -5.32
N LEU A 223 21.36 9.47 -4.53
CA LEU A 223 22.68 10.10 -4.42
C LEU A 223 23.50 9.92 -5.71
N GLN A 224 23.29 8.83 -6.44
CA GLN A 224 24.03 8.53 -7.68
C GLN A 224 23.41 9.17 -8.93
N TYR A 225 22.08 9.19 -9.03
CA TYR A 225 21.35 9.56 -10.25
C TYR A 225 20.44 10.79 -10.10
N GLY A 226 20.28 11.30 -8.88
CA GLY A 226 19.47 12.48 -8.56
C GLY A 226 18.06 12.17 -8.05
N PRO A 227 17.31 13.20 -7.59
CA PRO A 227 16.00 13.04 -6.94
C PRO A 227 14.90 12.37 -7.77
N ASP A 228 14.91 12.59 -9.08
CA ASP A 228 13.86 12.10 -9.98
C ASP A 228 13.99 10.62 -10.33
N VAL A 229 15.09 9.96 -9.94
CA VAL A 229 15.36 8.55 -10.25
C VAL A 229 14.27 7.59 -9.74
N LEU A 230 13.63 7.94 -8.61
CA LEU A 230 12.54 7.14 -8.04
C LEU A 230 11.20 7.36 -8.77
N ARG A 231 11.15 8.34 -9.67
CA ARG A 231 10.03 8.62 -10.58
C ARG A 231 10.31 8.06 -11.99
N GLU A 232 11.58 7.82 -12.31
CA GLU A 232 12.00 7.19 -13.57
C GLU A 232 11.70 5.69 -13.60
N SER A 233 10.83 5.28 -14.51
CA SER A 233 10.28 3.92 -14.53
C SER A 233 11.33 2.81 -14.73
N SER A 234 12.42 3.03 -15.47
CA SER A 234 13.39 1.96 -15.78
C SER A 234 14.25 1.56 -14.59
N LEU A 235 14.88 2.52 -13.91
CA LEU A 235 15.77 2.24 -12.78
C LEU A 235 14.98 1.87 -11.52
N GLN A 236 13.83 2.51 -11.30
CA GLN A 236 12.90 2.10 -10.25
C GLN A 236 12.50 0.62 -10.40
N ARG A 237 12.19 0.16 -11.62
CA ARG A 237 11.89 -1.25 -11.92
C ARG A 237 13.06 -2.19 -11.58
N GLN A 238 14.29 -1.80 -11.88
CA GLN A 238 15.47 -2.61 -11.57
C GLN A 238 15.68 -2.78 -10.06
N ILE A 239 15.46 -1.72 -9.28
CA ILE A 239 15.57 -1.76 -7.81
C ILE A 239 14.48 -2.66 -7.23
N ILE A 240 13.22 -2.52 -7.70
CA ILE A 240 12.11 -3.38 -7.26
C ILE A 240 12.40 -4.85 -7.60
N HIS A 241 12.87 -5.14 -8.81
CA HIS A 241 13.21 -6.51 -9.21
C HIS A 241 14.30 -7.12 -8.32
N SER A 242 15.33 -6.33 -7.96
CA SER A 242 16.39 -6.76 -7.05
C SER A 242 15.90 -6.97 -5.62
N LEU A 243 14.95 -6.16 -5.15
CA LEU A 243 14.31 -6.36 -3.84
C LEU A 243 13.45 -7.63 -3.82
N CYS A 244 12.64 -7.84 -4.86
CA CYS A 244 11.82 -9.04 -5.01
C CYS A 244 12.70 -10.30 -5.08
N SER A 245 13.83 -10.28 -5.78
CA SER A 245 14.71 -11.45 -5.85
C SER A 245 15.31 -11.82 -4.48
N ILE A 246 15.68 -10.84 -3.65
CA ILE A 246 16.19 -11.06 -2.30
C ILE A 246 15.10 -11.60 -1.36
N LEU A 247 13.88 -11.07 -1.46
CA LEU A 247 12.77 -11.45 -0.58
C LEU A 247 12.15 -12.79 -0.94
N LEU A 248 12.08 -13.10 -2.23
CA LEU A 248 11.44 -14.30 -2.78
C LEU A 248 12.45 -15.41 -3.10
N GLN A 249 13.70 -15.29 -2.64
CA GLN A 249 14.75 -16.28 -2.89
C GLN A 249 14.36 -17.70 -2.45
N ASP A 250 13.50 -17.82 -1.42
CA ASP A 250 13.05 -19.09 -0.85
C ASP A 250 11.86 -19.68 -1.61
N ILE A 251 11.19 -18.88 -2.46
CA ILE A 251 10.04 -19.31 -3.25
C ILE A 251 10.53 -19.91 -4.57
N LYS A 252 10.64 -21.24 -4.57
CA LYS A 252 11.08 -22.02 -5.73
C LYS A 252 9.92 -22.46 -6.62
N ASP A 253 8.71 -22.51 -6.08
CA ASP A 253 7.51 -23.02 -6.76
C ASP A 253 6.81 -21.91 -7.58
N SER A 254 6.49 -22.21 -8.83
CA SER A 254 5.69 -21.32 -9.70
C SER A 254 4.26 -21.12 -9.16
N PHE A 255 3.72 -22.11 -8.46
CA PHE A 255 2.38 -22.03 -7.87
C PHE A 255 2.34 -21.05 -6.70
N GLU A 256 3.30 -21.13 -5.77
CA GLU A 256 3.41 -20.18 -4.65
C GLU A 256 3.62 -18.75 -5.15
N LYS A 257 4.36 -18.56 -6.26
CA LYS A 257 4.52 -17.24 -6.90
C LYS A 257 3.19 -16.70 -7.46
N GLN A 258 2.39 -17.55 -8.11
CA GLN A 258 1.08 -17.16 -8.62
C GLN A 258 0.10 -16.80 -7.49
N LEU A 259 0.07 -17.61 -6.43
CA LEU A 259 -0.73 -17.29 -5.24
C LEU A 259 -0.31 -15.96 -4.63
N LEU A 260 1.00 -15.69 -4.63
CA LEU A 260 1.54 -14.44 -4.12
C LEU A 260 1.16 -13.24 -5.01
N ASP A 261 1.22 -13.38 -6.33
CA ASP A 261 0.74 -12.40 -7.29
C ASP A 261 -0.75 -12.05 -7.04
N VAL A 262 -1.60 -13.07 -6.91
CA VAL A 262 -3.05 -12.91 -6.66
C VAL A 262 -3.30 -12.27 -5.29
N SER A 263 -2.65 -12.78 -4.24
CA SER A 263 -2.80 -12.26 -2.87
C SER A 263 -2.36 -10.79 -2.75
N SER A 264 -1.45 -10.32 -3.61
CA SER A 264 -0.97 -8.94 -3.59
C SER A 264 -2.03 -7.89 -4.00
N ILE A 265 -3.07 -8.35 -4.71
CA ILE A 265 -4.19 -7.53 -5.17
C ILE A 265 -5.13 -7.16 -4.01
N PHE A 266 -5.19 -7.99 -2.98
CA PHE A 266 -6.10 -7.83 -1.84
C PHE A 266 -5.42 -7.16 -0.64
N TRP A 267 -6.22 -6.51 0.23
CA TRP A 267 -5.67 -6.07 1.51
C TRP A 267 -5.65 -7.21 2.52
N ARG A 268 -6.67 -8.05 2.52
CA ARG A 268 -6.76 -9.36 3.16
C ARG A 268 -7.42 -10.34 2.20
N PHE A 269 -7.03 -11.60 2.29
CA PHE A 269 -7.56 -12.67 1.45
C PHE A 269 -7.89 -13.90 2.31
N ASP A 270 -8.77 -14.74 1.78
CA ASP A 270 -9.02 -16.11 2.22
C ASP A 270 -8.77 -17.07 1.05
N GLN A 271 -8.92 -18.38 1.30
CA GLN A 271 -8.68 -19.41 0.30
C GLN A 271 -9.61 -19.24 -0.90
N GLU A 272 -10.90 -19.01 -0.66
CA GLU A 272 -11.91 -18.86 -1.71
C GLU A 272 -11.63 -17.64 -2.60
N MET A 273 -11.19 -16.50 -2.04
CA MET A 273 -10.80 -15.34 -2.84
C MET A 273 -9.63 -15.65 -3.78
N LEU A 274 -8.64 -16.42 -3.32
CA LEU A 274 -7.50 -16.81 -4.16
C LEU A 274 -7.94 -17.76 -5.27
N GLU A 275 -8.80 -18.73 -4.98
CA GLU A 275 -9.36 -19.67 -5.96
C GLU A 275 -10.17 -18.96 -7.04
N GLU A 276 -11.10 -18.07 -6.65
CA GLU A 276 -11.95 -17.33 -7.58
C GLU A 276 -11.14 -16.45 -8.55
N VAL A 277 -10.11 -15.75 -8.05
CA VAL A 277 -9.30 -14.86 -8.88
C VAL A 277 -8.30 -15.64 -9.74
N SER A 278 -7.59 -16.60 -9.15
CA SER A 278 -6.63 -17.43 -9.88
C SER A 278 -7.31 -18.33 -10.91
N GLY A 279 -8.55 -18.73 -10.66
CA GLY A 279 -9.31 -19.69 -11.47
C GLY A 279 -8.81 -21.13 -11.30
N GLN A 280 -8.19 -21.45 -10.16
CA GLN A 280 -7.63 -22.76 -9.85
C GLN A 280 -8.08 -23.19 -8.45
N GLU A 281 -8.37 -24.47 -8.28
CA GLU A 281 -8.60 -25.06 -6.95
C GLU A 281 -7.27 -25.14 -6.18
N ILE A 282 -7.31 -24.80 -4.89
CA ILE A 282 -6.15 -24.82 -4.00
C ILE A 282 -6.46 -25.85 -2.91
N SER A 283 -5.63 -26.88 -2.77
CA SER A 283 -5.80 -27.83 -1.67
C SER A 283 -5.49 -27.17 -0.31
N ASP A 284 -6.17 -27.62 0.74
CA ASP A 284 -5.95 -27.10 2.11
C ASP A 284 -4.48 -27.19 2.53
N GLU A 285 -3.78 -28.26 2.17
CA GLU A 285 -2.36 -28.43 2.45
C GLU A 285 -1.50 -27.36 1.75
N ALA A 286 -1.81 -27.06 0.48
CA ALA A 286 -1.09 -26.05 -0.28
C ALA A 286 -1.38 -24.64 0.25
N PHE A 287 -2.64 -24.35 0.60
CA PHE A 287 -3.03 -23.07 1.20
C PHE A 287 -2.36 -22.87 2.56
N HIS A 288 -2.36 -23.89 3.43
CA HIS A 288 -1.68 -23.83 4.72
C HIS A 288 -0.17 -23.61 4.56
N LYS A 289 0.48 -24.30 3.64
CA LYS A 289 1.90 -24.11 3.33
C LYS A 289 2.19 -22.69 2.85
N PHE A 290 1.35 -22.14 1.97
CA PHE A 290 1.45 -20.75 1.52
C PHE A 290 1.28 -19.76 2.67
N CYS A 291 0.32 -20.00 3.57
CA CYS A 291 0.08 -19.13 4.73
C CYS A 291 1.23 -19.15 5.76
N CYS A 292 2.11 -20.14 5.71
CA CYS A 292 3.31 -20.24 6.56
C CYS A 292 4.52 -19.46 5.99
N LEU A 293 4.39 -18.79 4.84
CA LEU A 293 5.44 -17.95 4.28
C LEU A 293 5.74 -16.74 5.20
N PRO A 294 7.00 -16.25 5.27
CA PRO A 294 7.44 -15.33 6.32
C PRO A 294 6.88 -13.91 6.18
N PHE A 295 6.24 -13.63 5.05
CA PHE A 295 5.59 -12.36 4.74
C PHE A 295 4.06 -12.53 4.63
N ILE A 296 3.50 -13.69 4.96
CA ILE A 296 2.06 -13.87 5.13
C ILE A 296 1.75 -13.81 6.63
N ILE A 297 0.77 -13.00 7.01
CA ILE A 297 0.34 -12.83 8.39
C ILE A 297 -1.15 -13.10 8.50
N LEU A 298 -1.55 -13.69 9.63
CA LEU A 298 -2.94 -13.79 10.02
C LEU A 298 -3.38 -12.43 10.60
N SER A 299 -4.52 -11.90 10.15
CA SER A 299 -5.07 -10.66 10.66
C SER A 299 -5.92 -10.92 11.91
N ASP A 300 -5.83 -10.03 12.91
CA ASP A 300 -6.69 -10.05 14.11
C ASP A 300 -8.20 -9.98 13.80
N GLN A 301 -8.55 -9.49 12.61
CA GLN A 301 -9.94 -9.39 12.13
C GLN A 301 -10.37 -10.58 11.25
N GLY A 302 -9.53 -11.61 11.15
CA GLY A 302 -9.72 -12.76 10.26
C GLY A 302 -9.13 -12.53 8.86
N GLY A 303 -8.83 -13.64 8.19
CA GLY A 303 -8.16 -13.67 6.89
C GLY A 303 -6.64 -13.49 6.98
N TRP A 304 -5.97 -13.71 5.85
CA TRP A 304 -4.53 -13.61 5.69
C TRP A 304 -4.15 -12.38 4.89
N SER A 305 -2.87 -12.01 5.01
CA SER A 305 -2.40 -10.73 4.52
C SER A 305 -0.93 -10.82 4.13
N VAL A 306 -0.55 -10.28 2.99
CA VAL A 306 0.88 -10.09 2.66
C VAL A 306 1.40 -8.87 3.41
N VAL A 307 2.58 -8.91 4.02
CA VAL A 307 3.21 -7.74 4.66
C VAL A 307 3.25 -6.56 3.69
N ASP A 308 2.79 -5.39 4.14
CA ASP A 308 2.49 -4.21 3.29
C ASP A 308 3.57 -3.87 2.24
N ALA A 309 4.84 -3.84 2.66
CA ALA A 309 5.94 -3.52 1.75
C ALA A 309 6.15 -4.59 0.68
N VAL A 310 6.13 -5.86 1.09
CA VAL A 310 6.26 -7.00 0.18
C VAL A 310 5.10 -7.02 -0.81
N ARG A 311 3.88 -6.77 -0.32
CA ARG A 311 2.69 -6.68 -1.15
C ARG A 311 2.80 -5.68 -2.27
N GLU A 312 3.17 -4.44 -1.96
CA GLU A 312 3.27 -3.38 -2.96
C GLU A 312 4.40 -3.63 -3.96
N TRP A 313 5.52 -4.23 -3.54
CA TRP A 313 6.57 -4.62 -4.47
C TRP A 313 6.15 -5.73 -5.41
N ILE A 314 5.45 -6.75 -4.92
CA ILE A 314 4.94 -7.85 -5.74
C ILE A 314 3.87 -7.35 -6.69
N LYS A 315 2.95 -6.52 -6.20
CA LYS A 315 1.93 -5.87 -7.04
C LYS A 315 2.57 -5.01 -8.12
N SER A 316 3.62 -4.26 -7.79
CA SER A 316 4.36 -3.44 -8.76
C SER A 316 5.13 -4.28 -9.76
N ASP A 317 5.79 -5.36 -9.33
CA ASP A 317 6.44 -6.32 -10.24
C ASP A 317 5.41 -6.95 -11.17
N LEU A 318 4.28 -7.44 -10.66
CA LEU A 318 3.19 -8.03 -11.44
C LEU A 318 2.64 -7.05 -12.49
N HIS A 319 2.39 -5.80 -12.09
CA HIS A 319 1.94 -4.74 -12.99
C HIS A 319 2.97 -4.45 -14.12
N ASN A 320 4.26 -4.48 -13.79
CA ASN A 320 5.34 -4.21 -14.74
C ASN A 320 5.68 -5.40 -15.65
N ARG A 321 5.65 -6.63 -15.11
CA ARG A 321 6.05 -7.87 -15.77
C ARG A 321 4.93 -8.43 -16.65
N THR A 322 3.69 -8.37 -16.17
CA THR A 322 2.49 -8.91 -16.85
C THR A 322 1.27 -8.00 -16.62
N PRO A 323 1.22 -6.81 -17.25
CA PRO A 323 0.16 -5.82 -17.01
C PRO A 323 -1.25 -6.35 -17.33
N GLU A 324 -1.42 -7.17 -18.38
CA GLU A 324 -2.72 -7.75 -18.72
C GLU A 324 -3.23 -8.71 -17.64
N THR A 325 -2.31 -9.49 -17.05
CA THR A 325 -2.62 -10.41 -15.93
C THR A 325 -2.98 -9.63 -14.68
N TYR A 326 -2.25 -8.55 -14.37
CA TYR A 326 -2.60 -7.63 -13.29
C TYR A 326 -4.02 -7.08 -13.44
N ASP A 327 -4.37 -6.55 -14.62
CA ASP A 327 -5.69 -5.99 -14.90
C ASP A 327 -6.80 -7.07 -14.87
N LEU A 328 -6.49 -8.29 -15.27
CA LEU A 328 -7.40 -9.43 -15.15
C LEU A 328 -7.68 -9.76 -13.69
N TYR A 329 -6.64 -9.93 -12.87
CA TYR A 329 -6.79 -10.26 -11.45
C TYR A 329 -7.49 -9.15 -10.69
N ARG A 330 -7.16 -7.89 -10.97
CA ARG A 330 -7.84 -6.73 -10.37
C ARG A 330 -9.34 -6.70 -10.70
N ARG A 331 -9.72 -6.96 -11.95
CA ARG A 331 -11.13 -7.02 -12.36
C ARG A 331 -11.89 -8.16 -11.69
N LYS A 332 -11.29 -9.35 -11.62
CA LYS A 332 -11.89 -10.49 -10.90
C LYS A 332 -12.05 -10.17 -9.41
N ALA A 333 -11.01 -9.66 -8.77
CA ALA A 333 -11.04 -9.25 -7.36
C ALA A 333 -12.16 -8.24 -7.08
N LEU A 334 -12.40 -7.28 -7.98
CA LEU A 334 -13.51 -6.33 -7.87
C LEU A 334 -14.86 -7.06 -7.86
N LEU A 335 -15.08 -8.00 -8.77
CA LEU A 335 -16.32 -8.77 -8.86
C LEU A 335 -16.55 -9.63 -7.62
N VAL A 336 -15.49 -10.30 -7.12
CA VAL A 336 -15.54 -11.08 -5.87
C VAL A 336 -15.97 -10.20 -4.69
N LEU A 337 -15.30 -9.06 -4.50
CA LEU A 337 -15.61 -8.14 -3.40
C LEU A 337 -17.02 -7.53 -3.51
N GLN A 338 -17.49 -7.23 -4.73
CA GLN A 338 -18.84 -6.74 -4.97
C GLN A 338 -19.91 -7.78 -4.63
N GLY A 339 -19.72 -9.03 -5.07
CA GLY A 339 -20.63 -10.13 -4.75
C GLY A 339 -20.75 -10.33 -3.24
N ARG A 340 -19.61 -10.40 -2.55
CA ARG A 340 -19.57 -10.53 -1.09
C ARG A 340 -20.19 -9.33 -0.38
N LEU A 341 -20.00 -8.11 -0.88
CA LEU A 341 -20.57 -6.90 -0.27
C LEU A 341 -22.10 -6.87 -0.37
N ALA A 342 -22.66 -7.35 -1.49
CA ALA A 342 -24.10 -7.40 -1.70
C ALA A 342 -24.81 -8.36 -0.74
N GLU A 343 -24.16 -9.47 -0.39
CA GLU A 343 -24.71 -10.50 0.50
C GLU A 343 -24.31 -10.31 1.98
N ALA A 344 -23.34 -9.43 2.25
CA ALA A 344 -22.79 -9.25 3.58
C ALA A 344 -23.76 -8.58 4.58
N PRO A 345 -23.84 -9.09 5.82
CA PRO A 345 -24.42 -8.38 6.95
C PRO A 345 -23.72 -7.04 7.23
N THR A 346 -24.41 -6.09 7.88
CA THR A 346 -23.93 -4.71 8.09
C THR A 346 -22.58 -4.62 8.80
N ASP A 347 -22.28 -5.53 9.72
CA ASP A 347 -21.01 -5.61 10.44
C ASP A 347 -19.86 -6.08 9.53
N GLN A 348 -20.14 -6.98 8.58
CA GLN A 348 -19.16 -7.48 7.61
C GLN A 348 -18.95 -6.52 6.43
N LYS A 349 -19.98 -5.76 6.03
CA LYS A 349 -19.87 -4.73 4.98
C LYS A 349 -18.73 -3.76 5.24
N ARG A 350 -18.54 -3.36 6.49
CA ARG A 350 -17.42 -2.49 6.90
C ARG A 350 -16.07 -3.09 6.51
N ARG A 351 -15.85 -4.38 6.77
CA ARG A 351 -14.57 -5.03 6.44
C ARG A 351 -14.33 -5.03 4.93
N LEU A 352 -15.37 -5.33 4.15
CA LEU A 352 -15.30 -5.38 2.68
C LEU A 352 -15.10 -4.01 2.03
N ILE A 353 -15.67 -2.92 2.59
CA ILE A 353 -15.42 -1.55 2.11
C ILE A 353 -13.92 -1.21 2.19
N VAL A 354 -13.23 -1.67 3.23
CA VAL A 354 -11.78 -1.43 3.36
C VAL A 354 -10.98 -2.23 2.34
N GLU A 355 -11.41 -3.45 1.98
CA GLU A 355 -10.83 -4.19 0.85
C GLU A 355 -11.01 -3.45 -0.48
N LEU A 356 -12.20 -2.88 -0.72
CA LEU A 356 -12.48 -2.07 -1.92
C LEU A 356 -11.66 -0.78 -1.95
N LEU A 357 -11.49 -0.11 -0.81
CA LEU A 357 -10.62 1.06 -0.69
C LEU A 357 -9.16 0.72 -1.02
N TYR A 358 -8.68 -0.49 -0.67
CA TYR A 358 -7.34 -0.93 -1.06
C TYR A 358 -7.24 -1.31 -2.54
N LEU A 359 -8.28 -1.92 -3.11
CA LEU A 359 -8.31 -2.27 -4.54
C LEU A 359 -8.28 -1.02 -5.45
N HIS A 360 -8.57 0.15 -4.89
CA HIS A 360 -8.54 1.44 -5.55
C HIS A 360 -7.13 1.82 -6.03
N GLU A 361 -7.06 2.38 -7.24
CA GLU A 361 -5.76 2.61 -7.93
C GLU A 361 -4.91 3.70 -7.27
N ASN A 362 -5.53 4.58 -6.49
CA ASN A 362 -4.83 5.69 -5.85
C ASN A 362 -3.70 5.18 -4.95
N GLU A 363 -2.46 5.38 -5.42
CA GLU A 363 -1.24 4.94 -4.76
C GLU A 363 -1.04 5.62 -3.40
N LEU A 364 -1.53 6.85 -3.26
CA LEU A 364 -1.43 7.65 -2.04
C LEU A 364 -2.37 7.11 -0.95
N LEU A 365 -3.59 6.74 -1.30
CA LEU A 365 -4.53 6.08 -0.39
C LEU A 365 -3.94 4.75 0.10
N ARG A 366 -3.40 3.93 -0.79
CA ARG A 366 -2.75 2.66 -0.44
C ARG A 366 -1.51 2.86 0.43
N SER A 367 -0.65 3.80 0.05
CA SER A 367 0.65 4.02 0.69
C SER A 367 0.56 4.47 2.14
N TYR A 368 -0.54 5.08 2.57
CA TYR A 368 -0.68 5.63 3.92
C TYR A 368 -1.87 5.03 4.66
N GLY A 369 -2.99 4.79 3.97
CA GLY A 369 -4.21 4.25 4.55
C GLY A 369 -4.13 2.78 4.95
N PHE A 370 -3.11 2.05 4.50
CA PHE A 370 -3.05 0.59 4.63
C PHE A 370 -1.74 0.05 5.19
N ARG A 371 -0.88 0.93 5.76
CA ARG A 371 0.34 0.52 6.45
C ARG A 371 0.10 0.13 7.91
N GLY A 372 1.05 -0.63 8.47
CA GLY A 372 1.11 -1.01 9.88
C GLY A 372 0.52 -2.39 10.17
N GLN A 373 0.36 -3.24 9.14
CA GLN A 373 -0.23 -4.55 9.36
C GLN A 373 0.64 -5.48 10.23
N GLY A 374 0.05 -5.96 11.32
CA GLY A 374 0.67 -6.84 12.31
C GLY A 374 1.59 -6.11 13.30
N GLU A 375 1.52 -4.78 13.37
CA GLU A 375 1.97 -4.08 14.58
C GLU A 375 0.85 -4.21 15.61
N SER A 376 1.15 -4.88 16.74
CA SER A 376 0.23 -5.08 17.86
C SER A 376 0.09 -3.80 18.69
N PHE A 377 -0.26 -2.69 18.04
CA PHE A 377 -0.75 -1.54 18.78
C PHE A 377 -2.18 -1.86 19.23
N GLN A 378 -2.36 -2.09 20.52
CA GLN A 378 -3.68 -1.99 21.12
C GLN A 378 -4.06 -0.51 21.10
N VAL A 379 -4.73 -0.11 20.01
CA VAL A 379 -5.20 1.26 19.86
C VAL A 379 -6.52 1.40 20.58
N GLU A 380 -6.52 2.08 21.73
CA GLU A 380 -7.75 2.45 22.40
C GLU A 380 -8.38 3.64 21.67
N LYS A 381 -9.66 3.53 21.30
CA LYS A 381 -10.41 4.61 20.65
C LYS A 381 -11.50 5.11 21.58
N ARG A 382 -11.60 6.43 21.75
CA ARG A 382 -12.70 7.07 22.50
C ARG A 382 -12.95 8.50 22.02
N GLN A 383 -14.09 9.07 22.45
CA GLN A 383 -14.31 10.51 22.32
C GLN A 383 -13.37 11.28 23.24
N ALA A 384 -12.98 12.49 22.84
CA ALA A 384 -12.17 13.38 23.63
C ALA A 384 -12.92 13.85 24.88
N ARG A 385 -12.20 13.91 26.00
CA ARG A 385 -12.62 14.50 27.26
C ARG A 385 -12.02 15.90 27.35
N GLU A 386 -12.56 16.73 28.23
CA GLU A 386 -12.04 18.10 28.45
C GLU A 386 -10.53 18.12 28.72
N VAL A 387 -10.05 17.16 29.50
CA VAL A 387 -8.62 17.01 29.86
C VAL A 387 -7.71 16.70 28.67
N ASP A 388 -8.27 16.20 27.56
CA ASP A 388 -7.48 15.86 26.37
C ASP A 388 -7.24 17.10 25.50
N ILE A 389 -8.10 18.12 25.54
CA ILE A 389 -8.06 19.26 24.61
C ILE A 389 -6.70 19.97 24.59
N PRO A 390 -6.08 20.32 25.74
CA PRO A 390 -4.74 20.90 25.73
C PRO A 390 -3.66 19.99 25.12
N VAL A 391 -3.84 18.67 25.23
CA VAL A 391 -2.95 17.69 24.61
C VAL A 391 -3.14 17.69 23.09
N LEU A 392 -4.39 17.77 22.61
CA LEU A 392 -4.70 17.82 21.18
C LEU A 392 -4.16 19.12 20.54
N GLU A 393 -4.28 20.25 21.22
CA GLU A 393 -3.71 21.54 20.79
C GLU A 393 -2.20 21.43 20.59
N LYS A 394 -1.48 20.88 21.59
CA LYS A 394 -0.04 20.66 21.50
C LYS A 394 0.32 19.66 20.40
N MET A 395 -0.41 18.55 20.32
CA MET A 395 -0.20 17.56 19.26
C MET A 395 -0.35 18.19 17.88
N TYR A 396 -1.36 19.03 17.66
CA TYR A 396 -1.56 19.73 16.40
C TYR A 396 -0.43 20.71 16.10
N GLN A 397 0.02 21.50 17.07
CA GLN A 397 1.14 22.43 16.90
C GLN A 397 2.44 21.71 16.51
N ASP A 398 2.76 20.64 17.24
CA ASP A 398 3.92 19.79 16.95
C ASP A 398 3.76 19.18 15.54
N TRP A 399 2.58 18.67 15.21
CA TRP A 399 2.26 17.99 13.96
C TRP A 399 2.27 18.92 12.73
N ALA A 400 1.67 20.10 12.83
CA ALA A 400 1.57 21.08 11.74
C ALA A 400 2.95 21.50 11.24
N SER A 401 3.94 21.58 12.14
CA SER A 401 5.33 21.84 11.78
C SER A 401 6.06 20.66 11.14
N THR A 402 5.47 19.46 11.21
CA THR A 402 6.06 18.20 10.72
C THR A 402 5.37 17.64 9.48
N ILE A 403 4.34 18.31 8.97
CA ILE A 403 3.59 17.83 7.81
C ILE A 403 3.72 18.70 6.58
N PRO A 404 3.87 18.08 5.40
CA PRO A 404 4.05 18.80 4.14
C PRO A 404 2.91 19.82 3.91
N PRO A 405 3.23 21.07 3.52
CA PRO A 405 4.53 21.60 3.10
C PRO A 405 5.45 22.11 4.23
N TYR A 406 5.23 21.74 5.49
CA TYR A 406 5.96 22.22 6.69
C TYR A 406 5.88 23.74 6.84
N LEU A 407 4.77 24.31 6.36
CA LEU A 407 4.46 25.70 6.61
C LEU A 407 3.87 25.80 8.01
N PRO A 408 4.26 26.81 8.80
CA PRO A 408 3.54 27.12 10.03
C PRO A 408 2.05 27.24 9.70
N ASP A 409 1.19 26.58 10.48
CA ASP A 409 -0.23 26.90 10.41
C ASP A 409 -0.43 28.32 10.98
N GLU A 410 -0.41 29.31 10.10
CA GLU A 410 -0.66 30.72 10.44
C GLU A 410 -2.14 30.97 10.77
N THR A 411 -3.02 29.99 10.55
CA THR A 411 -4.46 30.10 10.84
C THR A 411 -4.81 29.67 12.26
N HIS A 412 -3.86 29.10 13.00
CA HIS A 412 -3.98 28.71 14.40
C HIS A 412 -5.23 27.88 14.68
N GLN A 413 -5.45 26.81 13.91
CA GLN A 413 -6.66 25.98 14.02
C GLN A 413 -6.86 25.45 15.45
N GLU A 414 -5.77 25.21 16.20
CA GLU A 414 -5.81 24.77 17.59
C GLU A 414 -6.57 25.72 18.51
N THR A 415 -6.60 27.03 18.21
CA THR A 415 -7.28 28.04 19.05
C THR A 415 -8.81 27.89 19.04
N TYR A 416 -9.36 27.16 18.07
CA TYR A 416 -10.80 26.89 17.96
C TYR A 416 -11.20 25.57 18.65
N PHE A 417 -10.24 24.73 19.09
CA PHE A 417 -10.53 23.36 19.56
C PHE A 417 -11.46 23.35 20.76
N ARG A 418 -11.18 24.19 21.77
CA ARG A 418 -12.00 24.31 22.97
C ARG A 418 -13.43 24.71 22.66
N ALA A 419 -13.63 25.78 21.86
CA ALA A 419 -14.96 26.25 21.51
C ALA A 419 -15.76 25.19 20.73
N VAL A 420 -15.11 24.49 19.79
CA VAL A 420 -15.75 23.40 19.03
C VAL A 420 -16.13 22.23 19.93
N TRP A 421 -15.25 21.83 20.85
CA TRP A 421 -15.54 20.74 21.79
C TRP A 421 -16.66 21.11 22.78
N GLU A 422 -16.71 22.35 23.26
CA GLU A 422 -17.79 22.83 24.14
C GLU A 422 -19.15 22.84 23.44
N ALA A 423 -19.20 23.27 22.17
CA ALA A 423 -20.42 23.27 21.35
C ALA A 423 -20.85 21.85 20.94
N GLU A 424 -19.89 20.97 20.67
CA GLU A 424 -20.15 19.61 20.22
C GLU A 424 -19.05 18.64 20.68
N PRO A 425 -19.18 18.04 21.89
CA PRO A 425 -18.16 17.18 22.48
C PRO A 425 -17.84 15.91 21.67
N SER A 426 -18.74 15.49 20.77
CA SER A 426 -18.53 14.35 19.87
C SER A 426 -17.63 14.64 18.66
N SER A 427 -17.19 15.88 18.52
CA SER A 427 -16.38 16.35 17.38
C SER A 427 -15.00 15.71 17.28
N PHE A 428 -14.40 15.34 18.42
CA PHE A 428 -13.02 14.87 18.49
C PHE A 428 -12.95 13.41 18.93
N THR A 429 -12.43 12.56 18.04
CA THR A 429 -12.11 11.16 18.38
C THR A 429 -10.61 11.01 18.55
N VAL A 430 -10.20 10.44 19.69
CA VAL A 430 -8.79 10.26 20.07
C VAL A 430 -8.41 8.80 20.07
N PHE A 431 -7.12 8.53 19.81
CA PHE A 431 -6.52 7.22 19.75
C PHE A 431 -5.33 7.16 20.71
N GLY A 432 -5.35 6.19 21.62
CA GLY A 432 -4.30 5.94 22.59
C GLY A 432 -3.55 4.64 22.29
N VAL A 433 -2.25 4.61 22.56
CA VAL A 433 -1.42 3.41 22.58
C VAL A 433 -0.63 3.42 23.89
N ASP A 434 -0.70 2.33 24.66
CA ASP A 434 -0.04 2.20 25.98
C ASP A 434 -0.31 3.43 26.89
N ASP A 435 -1.59 3.80 27.03
CA ASP A 435 -2.09 4.97 27.81
C ASP A 435 -1.61 6.36 27.34
N ARG A 436 -0.91 6.45 26.20
CA ARG A 436 -0.49 7.72 25.59
C ARG A 436 -1.41 8.06 24.43
N LEU A 437 -1.91 9.30 24.36
CA LEU A 437 -2.58 9.82 23.16
C LEU A 437 -1.58 9.99 22.03
N VAL A 438 -1.85 9.37 20.89
CA VAL A 438 -0.93 9.30 19.75
C VAL A 438 -1.54 9.80 18.45
N ALA A 439 -2.87 9.84 18.34
CA ALA A 439 -3.57 10.41 17.20
C ALA A 439 -4.96 10.92 17.57
N PHE A 440 -5.52 11.79 16.74
CA PHE A 440 -6.92 12.19 16.81
C PHE A 440 -7.42 12.66 15.44
N TYR A 441 -8.73 12.60 15.22
CA TYR A 441 -9.38 13.36 14.14
C TYR A 441 -10.56 14.16 14.67
N ALA A 442 -10.87 15.25 13.96
CA ALA A 442 -12.02 16.10 14.19
C ALA A 442 -13.02 15.97 13.04
N LEU A 443 -14.17 15.35 13.33
CA LEU A 443 -15.32 15.24 12.42
C LEU A 443 -16.47 16.01 13.05
N VAL A 444 -16.63 17.28 12.65
CA VAL A 444 -17.48 18.25 13.36
C VAL A 444 -18.85 18.34 12.68
N PRO A 445 -19.96 18.06 13.37
CA PRO A 445 -21.29 18.41 12.88
C PRO A 445 -21.38 19.92 12.63
N LEU A 446 -21.81 20.36 11.44
CA LEU A 446 -22.04 21.77 11.12
C LEU A 446 -23.44 22.22 11.53
N ASN A 447 -23.69 22.25 12.84
CA ASN A 447 -24.89 22.77 13.47
C ASN A 447 -24.82 24.32 13.62
N PRO A 448 -25.89 25.01 14.05
CA PRO A 448 -25.86 26.47 14.19
C PRO A 448 -24.72 27.00 15.08
N GLU A 449 -24.38 26.31 16.17
CA GLU A 449 -23.34 26.74 17.12
C GLU A 449 -21.93 26.56 16.53
N THR A 450 -21.63 25.39 15.96
CA THR A 450 -20.32 25.13 15.35
C THR A 450 -20.10 25.96 14.08
N ARG A 451 -21.15 26.23 13.30
CA ARG A 451 -21.07 27.15 12.16
C ARG A 451 -20.70 28.58 12.59
N LEU A 452 -21.24 29.08 13.70
CA LEU A 452 -20.84 30.40 14.22
C LEU A 452 -19.34 30.45 14.57
N ILE A 453 -18.80 29.37 15.13
CA ILE A 453 -17.36 29.26 15.42
C ILE A 453 -16.54 29.30 14.13
N PHE A 454 -16.90 28.48 13.12
CA PHE A 454 -16.17 28.43 11.85
C PHE A 454 -16.38 29.65 10.94
N GLN A 455 -17.40 30.47 11.19
CA GLN A 455 -17.55 31.78 10.53
C GLN A 455 -16.40 32.73 10.92
N GLY A 456 -15.89 32.61 12.15
CA GLY A 456 -14.70 33.31 12.62
C GLY A 456 -13.41 32.83 11.96
N ASN A 457 -13.36 31.55 11.56
CA ASN A 457 -12.16 30.90 11.03
C ASN A 457 -11.89 31.30 9.56
N PRO A 458 -10.71 31.84 9.23
CA PRO A 458 -10.41 32.36 7.90
C PRO A 458 -10.46 31.30 6.79
N VAL A 459 -10.20 30.03 7.12
CA VAL A 459 -10.18 28.93 6.15
C VAL A 459 -11.60 28.56 5.72
N PHE A 460 -12.54 28.52 6.66
CA PHE A 460 -13.90 28.01 6.45
C PHE A 460 -14.95 29.10 6.27
N ARG A 461 -14.62 30.36 6.58
CA ARG A 461 -15.56 31.50 6.55
C ARG A 461 -16.37 31.60 5.27
N THR A 462 -15.73 31.49 4.09
CA THR A 462 -16.40 31.59 2.79
C THR A 462 -17.49 30.53 2.65
N TYR A 463 -17.14 29.25 2.85
CA TYR A 463 -18.09 28.15 2.79
C TYR A 463 -19.24 28.33 3.77
N ILE A 464 -18.95 28.67 5.02
CA ILE A 464 -19.95 28.80 6.08
C ILE A 464 -20.91 29.98 5.84
N THR A 465 -20.43 31.06 5.25
CA THR A 465 -21.24 32.25 4.98
C THR A 465 -22.16 32.05 3.77
N GLU A 466 -21.67 31.36 2.74
CA GLU A 466 -22.40 31.21 1.47
C GLU A 466 -23.28 29.96 1.39
N SER A 467 -22.96 28.89 2.13
CA SER A 467 -23.78 27.67 2.15
C SER A 467 -24.96 27.77 3.13
N PRO A 468 -26.14 27.23 2.79
CA PRO A 468 -27.23 27.10 3.75
C PRO A 468 -26.92 26.05 4.81
N LEU A 469 -27.62 26.10 5.94
CA LEU A 469 -27.59 25.02 6.94
C LEU A 469 -28.18 23.74 6.34
N GLN A 470 -27.46 22.63 6.43
CA GLN A 470 -27.89 21.34 5.88
C GLN A 470 -28.00 20.25 6.94
N VAL A 471 -28.96 19.34 6.75
CA VAL A 471 -29.18 18.20 7.66
C VAL A 471 -28.05 17.18 7.49
N LYS A 472 -27.50 16.72 8.63
CA LYS A 472 -26.37 15.77 8.72
C LYS A 472 -25.14 16.24 7.93
N GLU A 473 -24.87 17.54 7.96
CA GLU A 473 -23.66 18.13 7.39
C GLU A 473 -22.51 18.06 8.40
N TYR A 474 -21.35 17.56 7.97
CA TYR A 474 -20.17 17.37 8.80
C TYR A 474 -18.91 17.88 8.10
N LEU A 475 -18.03 18.48 8.87
CA LEU A 475 -16.71 18.93 8.45
C LEU A 475 -15.65 17.92 8.89
N ILE A 476 -14.92 17.32 7.94
CA ILE A 476 -13.60 16.74 8.25
C ILE A 476 -12.66 17.93 8.41
N TRP A 477 -12.44 18.31 9.66
CA TRP A 477 -11.68 19.51 9.97
C TRP A 477 -10.18 19.24 9.95
N LEU A 478 -9.74 18.21 10.68
CA LEU A 478 -8.33 17.90 10.83
C LEU A 478 -8.12 16.48 11.36
N GLY A 479 -6.95 15.91 11.07
CA GLY A 479 -6.52 14.62 11.57
C GLY A 479 -5.03 14.69 11.86
N CYS A 480 -4.61 14.24 13.03
CA CYS A 480 -3.24 14.35 13.53
C CYS A 480 -2.76 12.99 14.03
N THR A 481 -1.49 12.67 13.78
CA THR A 481 -0.82 11.48 14.30
C THR A 481 0.63 11.83 14.65
N LEU A 482 1.11 11.39 15.80
CA LEU A 482 2.50 11.63 16.18
C LEU A 482 3.47 10.93 15.19
N PRO A 483 4.56 11.59 14.75
CA PRO A 483 5.47 11.04 13.72
C PRO A 483 6.08 9.66 14.05
N ASP A 484 6.22 9.33 15.33
CA ASP A 484 6.75 8.02 15.76
C ASP A 484 5.76 6.86 15.53
N PHE A 485 4.48 7.18 15.35
CA PHE A 485 3.37 6.25 15.11
C PHE A 485 2.88 6.30 13.64
N GLU A 486 3.45 7.21 12.83
CA GLU A 486 3.26 7.19 11.39
C GLU A 486 4.16 6.15 10.71
N PRO A 487 3.66 5.45 9.68
CA PRO A 487 2.35 5.61 9.04
C PRO A 487 1.22 4.73 9.63
N SER A 488 1.53 3.88 10.59
CA SER A 488 0.64 2.80 11.05
C SER A 488 -0.65 3.26 11.73
N VAL A 489 -0.54 4.15 12.71
CA VAL A 489 -1.72 4.68 13.42
C VAL A 489 -2.53 5.62 12.52
N PHE A 490 -1.86 6.37 11.64
CA PHE A 490 -2.54 7.21 10.66
C PHE A 490 -3.40 6.39 9.69
N GLY A 491 -2.89 5.25 9.22
CA GLY A 491 -3.69 4.33 8.40
C GLY A 491 -4.91 3.78 9.14
N TYR A 492 -4.76 3.44 10.43
CA TYR A 492 -5.89 3.02 11.27
C TYR A 492 -6.94 4.13 11.41
N LEU A 493 -6.50 5.35 11.69
CA LEU A 493 -7.33 6.55 11.79
C LEU A 493 -8.10 6.79 10.48
N LEU A 494 -7.42 6.75 9.32
CA LEU A 494 -8.02 7.02 8.02
C LEU A 494 -9.13 6.02 7.68
N ARG A 495 -8.87 4.71 7.90
CA ARG A 495 -9.87 3.65 7.71
C ARG A 495 -11.07 3.85 8.63
N TYR A 496 -10.83 4.24 9.88
CA TYR A 496 -11.89 4.52 10.84
C TYR A 496 -12.72 5.74 10.42
N LEU A 497 -12.06 6.83 10.00
CA LEU A 497 -12.71 8.04 9.52
C LEU A 497 -13.64 7.75 8.34
N PHE A 498 -13.20 6.95 7.35
CA PHE A 498 -14.04 6.62 6.20
C PHE A 498 -15.31 5.86 6.57
N TYR A 499 -15.29 5.05 7.62
CA TYR A 499 -16.52 4.42 8.13
C TYR A 499 -17.50 5.41 8.72
N GLU A 500 -17.00 6.44 9.40
CA GLU A 500 -17.84 7.46 10.02
C GLU A 500 -18.52 8.35 8.97
N LEU A 501 -18.13 8.33 7.70
CA LEU A 501 -18.75 9.21 6.69
C LEU A 501 -20.13 8.72 6.22
N ALA A 502 -20.49 7.46 6.48
CA ALA A 502 -21.76 6.90 6.02
C ALA A 502 -22.98 7.68 6.56
N GLY A 503 -23.95 7.98 5.69
CA GLY A 503 -25.19 8.67 6.05
C GLY A 503 -25.05 10.18 6.28
N LYS A 504 -23.92 10.79 5.88
CA LYS A 504 -23.59 12.20 6.12
C LYS A 504 -23.33 12.95 4.81
N LEU A 505 -23.51 14.27 4.85
CA LEU A 505 -22.96 15.20 3.87
C LEU A 505 -21.63 15.71 4.40
N ILE A 506 -20.54 15.50 3.69
CA ILE A 506 -19.20 15.76 4.19
C ILE A 506 -18.54 16.86 3.38
N ILE A 507 -17.99 17.85 4.08
CA ILE A 507 -17.15 18.93 3.55
C ILE A 507 -15.74 18.80 4.15
N THR A 508 -14.72 19.11 3.37
CA THR A 508 -13.34 19.26 3.83
C THR A 508 -12.64 20.33 3.01
N LEU A 509 -11.78 21.11 3.67
CA LEU A 509 -10.87 22.05 3.02
C LEU A 509 -9.45 21.66 3.40
N THR A 510 -8.56 21.54 2.42
CA THR A 510 -7.17 21.13 2.67
C THR A 510 -6.18 21.89 1.77
N PRO A 511 -5.05 22.39 2.31
CA PRO A 511 -3.95 22.93 1.51
C PRO A 511 -3.03 21.83 0.98
N ILE A 512 -3.22 20.59 1.43
CA ILE A 512 -2.28 19.50 1.20
C ILE A 512 -2.71 18.76 -0.06
N GLN A 513 -1.92 18.89 -1.13
CA GLN A 513 -2.16 18.26 -2.43
C GLN A 513 -2.38 16.73 -2.33
N TYR A 514 -1.66 16.07 -1.42
CA TYR A 514 -1.83 14.64 -1.15
C TYR A 514 -3.27 14.26 -0.78
N PHE A 515 -3.94 15.04 0.08
CA PHE A 515 -5.32 14.78 0.48
C PHE A 515 -6.31 15.09 -0.64
N THR A 516 -6.04 16.11 -1.45
CA THR A 516 -6.80 16.42 -2.67
C THR A 516 -6.92 15.21 -3.58
N ASP A 517 -5.81 14.50 -3.84
CA ASP A 517 -5.80 13.33 -4.71
C ASP A 517 -6.63 12.18 -4.12
N ILE A 518 -6.54 11.96 -2.80
CA ILE A 518 -7.32 10.91 -2.11
C ILE A 518 -8.82 11.23 -2.13
N TYR A 519 -9.22 12.44 -1.73
CA TYR A 519 -10.62 12.85 -1.73
C TYR A 519 -11.21 12.76 -3.15
N THR A 520 -10.46 13.27 -4.12
CA THR A 520 -10.85 13.20 -5.53
C THR A 520 -10.88 11.77 -6.05
N SER A 521 -10.21 10.80 -5.44
CA SER A 521 -10.26 9.40 -5.88
C SER A 521 -11.43 8.63 -5.28
N ILE A 522 -11.85 8.94 -4.05
CA ILE A 522 -12.91 8.21 -3.33
C ILE A 522 -14.34 8.77 -3.48
N GLY A 523 -14.52 9.89 -4.17
CA GLY A 523 -15.86 10.37 -4.59
C GLY A 523 -16.10 11.85 -4.39
N PHE A 524 -15.21 12.55 -3.69
CA PHE A 524 -15.40 13.97 -3.40
C PHE A 524 -15.34 14.79 -4.69
N LYS A 525 -16.19 15.80 -4.74
CA LYS A 525 -16.27 16.80 -5.80
C LYS A 525 -15.68 18.09 -5.30
N ARG A 526 -14.87 18.74 -6.14
CA ARG A 526 -14.29 20.05 -5.84
C ARG A 526 -15.38 21.13 -5.80
N LEU A 527 -15.24 22.07 -4.87
CA LEU A 527 -16.08 23.26 -4.74
C LEU A 527 -15.23 24.54 -4.92
N PRO A 528 -14.87 24.93 -6.16
CA PRO A 528 -13.93 26.04 -6.37
C PRO A 528 -14.37 27.38 -5.77
N TRP A 529 -15.67 27.61 -5.62
CA TRP A 529 -16.22 28.82 -4.99
C TRP A 529 -15.94 28.89 -3.48
N ALA A 530 -15.68 27.75 -2.85
CA ALA A 530 -15.37 27.63 -1.43
C ALA A 530 -13.86 27.52 -1.15
N ASP A 531 -13.01 27.59 -2.18
CA ASP A 531 -11.55 27.61 -2.01
C ASP A 531 -11.15 28.84 -1.17
N SER A 532 -10.18 28.67 -0.29
CA SER A 532 -9.62 29.75 0.54
C SER A 532 -8.09 29.78 0.42
N TYR A 533 -7.45 30.73 1.10
CA TYR A 533 -6.00 30.90 1.04
C TYR A 533 -5.46 31.13 2.44
N TYR A 534 -4.31 30.53 2.74
CA TYR A 534 -3.49 30.96 3.86
C TYR A 534 -2.90 32.34 3.60
N THR A 535 -2.51 33.01 4.68
CA THR A 535 -1.88 34.34 4.67
C THR A 535 -0.62 34.41 3.82
N ASN A 536 0.12 33.30 3.73
CA ASN A 536 1.29 33.16 2.86
C ASN A 536 0.97 32.85 1.37
N GLY A 537 -0.32 32.84 1.00
CA GLY A 537 -0.78 32.60 -0.37
C GLY A 537 -0.98 31.12 -0.74
N THR A 538 -0.76 30.19 0.18
CA THR A 538 -1.01 28.76 -0.07
C THR A 538 -2.52 28.52 -0.29
N PRO A 539 -2.93 27.93 -1.42
CA PRO A 539 -4.33 27.66 -1.68
C PRO A 539 -4.84 26.52 -0.80
N VAL A 540 -6.08 26.65 -0.34
CA VAL A 540 -6.82 25.62 0.39
C VAL A 540 -8.03 25.24 -0.46
N HIS A 541 -8.07 23.98 -0.91
CA HIS A 541 -9.10 23.52 -1.83
C HIS A 541 -10.26 22.86 -1.11
N ALA A 542 -11.48 23.21 -1.49
CA ALA A 542 -12.70 22.69 -0.89
C ALA A 542 -13.26 21.48 -1.65
N TYR A 543 -13.72 20.48 -0.90
CA TYR A 543 -14.23 19.21 -1.42
C TYR A 543 -15.48 18.77 -0.67
N GLN A 544 -16.44 18.18 -1.38
CA GLN A 544 -17.69 17.69 -0.81
C GLN A 544 -18.08 16.32 -1.36
N ILE A 545 -18.69 15.49 -0.52
CA ILE A 545 -19.36 14.25 -0.91
C ILE A 545 -20.68 14.11 -0.14
N ASP A 546 -21.72 13.63 -0.81
CA ASP A 546 -23.03 13.36 -0.19
C ASP A 546 -23.26 11.85 -0.12
N LEU A 547 -23.21 11.31 1.10
CA LEU A 547 -23.40 9.89 1.42
C LEU A 547 -24.68 9.66 2.24
N ARG A 548 -25.64 10.60 2.22
CA ARG A 548 -26.91 10.44 2.92
C ARG A 548 -27.78 9.33 2.32
N GLU A 549 -27.75 9.21 1.00
CA GLU A 549 -28.54 8.26 0.20
C GLU A 549 -27.66 7.26 -0.57
N LYS A 550 -26.34 7.24 -0.34
CA LYS A 550 -25.37 6.39 -1.04
C LYS A 550 -24.41 5.73 -0.06
N GLU A 551 -23.98 4.51 -0.36
CA GLU A 551 -22.87 3.89 0.38
C GLU A 551 -21.54 4.38 -0.20
N LEU A 552 -20.48 4.47 0.63
CA LEU A 552 -19.14 4.85 0.17
C LEU A 552 -18.60 3.89 -0.91
N SER A 553 -19.10 2.66 -0.94
CA SER A 553 -18.80 1.66 -1.97
C SER A 553 -19.27 2.07 -3.37
N ASP A 554 -20.34 2.85 -3.49
CA ASP A 554 -20.90 3.23 -4.79
C ASP A 554 -19.94 4.11 -5.61
N PRO A 555 -19.45 5.27 -5.11
CA PRO A 555 -18.46 6.06 -5.84
C PRO A 555 -17.11 5.33 -6.00
N LEU A 556 -16.75 4.42 -5.09
CA LEU A 556 -15.55 3.60 -5.23
C LEU A 556 -15.69 2.63 -6.40
N THR A 557 -16.80 1.90 -6.49
CA THR A 557 -17.04 0.91 -7.56
C THR A 557 -17.26 1.56 -8.91
N GLU A 558 -18.00 2.67 -8.98
CA GLU A 558 -18.16 3.50 -10.18
C GLU A 558 -16.82 3.95 -10.77
N ARG A 559 -15.79 4.13 -9.92
CA ARG A 559 -14.44 4.57 -10.32
C ARG A 559 -13.42 3.44 -10.45
N LEU A 560 -13.66 2.30 -9.80
CA LEU A 560 -12.86 1.08 -9.92
C LEU A 560 -13.12 0.38 -11.25
N LEU A 561 -14.36 0.44 -11.73
CA LEU A 561 -14.68 0.24 -13.13
C LEU A 561 -14.05 1.42 -13.89
N PRO A 562 -13.11 1.18 -14.80
CA PRO A 562 -12.53 2.29 -15.56
C PRO A 562 -13.68 3.02 -16.26
N ALA A 563 -13.76 4.34 -16.07
CA ALA A 563 -14.53 5.23 -16.93
C ALA A 563 -13.97 5.10 -18.34
N ASN A 564 -14.49 4.12 -19.09
CA ASN A 564 -13.87 3.57 -20.28
C ASN A 564 -12.41 3.16 -20.07
N SER A 565 -12.17 1.86 -20.10
CA SER A 565 -11.02 1.39 -20.87
C SER A 565 -11.18 2.00 -22.28
N LYS A 566 -10.56 3.15 -22.53
CA LYS A 566 -10.20 3.57 -23.87
C LYS A 566 -9.27 2.47 -24.34
N VAL A 567 -9.85 1.39 -24.87
CA VAL A 567 -9.25 0.69 -25.99
C VAL A 567 -8.99 1.84 -26.95
N SER A 568 -7.72 2.20 -27.09
CA SER A 568 -7.27 3.17 -28.08
C SER A 568 -7.48 2.52 -29.44
N ILE A 569 -8.74 2.33 -29.85
CA ILE A 569 -9.08 1.99 -31.21
C ILE A 569 -8.74 3.25 -32.00
N SER A 570 -7.75 3.15 -32.86
CA SER A 570 -7.33 4.26 -33.69
C SER A 570 -8.51 4.72 -34.58
N LEU A 571 -8.52 6.01 -34.94
CA LEU A 571 -9.51 6.54 -35.89
C LEU A 571 -9.55 5.77 -37.21
N GLN A 572 -8.40 5.19 -37.60
CA GLN A 572 -8.27 4.37 -38.80
C GLN A 572 -8.93 2.99 -38.64
N GLU A 573 -8.79 2.36 -37.48
CA GLU A 573 -9.46 1.09 -37.16
C GLU A 573 -10.98 1.27 -37.10
N VAL A 574 -11.49 2.32 -36.44
CA VAL A 574 -12.94 2.62 -36.42
C VAL A 574 -13.45 2.92 -37.83
N SER A 575 -12.71 3.70 -38.63
CA SER A 575 -13.05 3.97 -40.03
C SER A 575 -13.13 2.69 -40.88
N SER A 576 -12.18 1.77 -40.71
CA SER A 576 -12.16 0.47 -41.38
C SER A 576 -13.35 -0.41 -40.96
N LEU A 577 -13.62 -0.48 -39.66
CA LEU A 577 -14.74 -1.24 -39.09
C LEU A 577 -16.10 -0.72 -39.58
N LEU A 578 -16.31 0.60 -39.55
CA LEU A 578 -17.53 1.23 -40.06
C LEU A 578 -17.72 0.98 -41.56
N LYS A 579 -16.64 1.04 -42.35
CA LYS A 579 -16.69 0.73 -43.78
C LYS A 579 -17.03 -0.74 -44.03
N LYS A 580 -16.43 -1.67 -43.27
CA LYS A 580 -16.74 -3.11 -43.35
C LYS A 580 -18.18 -3.39 -42.96
N ALA A 581 -18.66 -2.78 -41.88
CA ALA A 581 -20.03 -2.85 -41.40
C ALA A 581 -21.05 -2.36 -42.44
N MET A 582 -20.72 -1.27 -43.16
CA MET A 582 -21.59 -0.66 -44.16
C MET A 582 -21.58 -1.38 -45.52
N ASN A 583 -20.46 -2.03 -45.88
CA ASN A 583 -20.34 -2.85 -47.10
C ASN A 583 -21.22 -4.10 -47.05
N ASN A 584 -21.41 -4.69 -45.87
CA ASN A 584 -22.16 -5.92 -45.70
C ASN A 584 -23.09 -5.82 -44.49
N SER A 585 -24.33 -5.35 -44.71
CA SER A 585 -25.26 -5.08 -43.60
C SER A 585 -25.66 -6.32 -42.80
N HIS A 586 -25.49 -7.52 -43.37
CA HIS A 586 -25.66 -8.81 -42.68
C HIS A 586 -24.40 -9.23 -41.90
N ALA A 587 -23.20 -8.74 -42.27
CA ALA A 587 -21.96 -9.03 -41.52
C ALA A 587 -21.96 -8.37 -40.13
N LEU A 588 -22.67 -7.25 -39.96
CA LEU A 588 -22.90 -6.63 -38.65
C LEU A 588 -23.61 -7.57 -37.66
N GLU A 589 -24.40 -8.52 -38.16
CA GLU A 589 -25.15 -9.48 -37.34
C GLU A 589 -24.41 -10.82 -37.19
N SER A 590 -23.47 -11.14 -38.09
CA SER A 590 -22.79 -12.44 -38.15
C SER A 590 -21.28 -12.42 -37.81
N ASP A 591 -20.63 -11.26 -37.71
CA ASP A 591 -19.20 -11.11 -37.42
C ASP A 591 -18.98 -10.78 -35.93
N ALA A 592 -18.71 -11.81 -35.13
CA ALA A 592 -18.57 -11.71 -33.68
C ALA A 592 -17.36 -10.85 -33.24
N GLU A 593 -16.28 -10.82 -34.02
CA GLU A 593 -15.12 -9.97 -33.71
C GLU A 593 -15.41 -8.49 -33.98
N LEU A 594 -16.13 -8.20 -35.07
CA LEU A 594 -16.57 -6.84 -35.40
C LEU A 594 -17.55 -6.31 -34.33
N LEU A 595 -18.46 -7.16 -33.86
CA LEU A 595 -19.39 -6.84 -32.78
C LEU A 595 -18.68 -6.59 -31.45
N LYS A 596 -17.73 -7.45 -31.06
CA LYS A 596 -16.94 -7.29 -29.83
C LYS A 596 -16.11 -6.01 -29.85
N SER A 597 -15.56 -5.66 -31.01
CA SER A 597 -14.76 -4.43 -31.19
C SER A 597 -15.60 -3.16 -31.10
N LEU A 598 -16.83 -3.18 -31.66
CA LEU A 598 -17.75 -2.04 -31.64
C LEU A 598 -18.54 -1.90 -30.32
N GLN A 599 -18.85 -3.00 -29.63
CA GLN A 599 -19.48 -3.01 -28.29
C GLN A 599 -18.64 -2.30 -27.22
N GLY A 600 -17.33 -2.15 -27.43
CA GLY A 600 -16.45 -1.44 -26.52
C GLY A 600 -16.72 0.07 -26.42
N LEU A 601 -17.46 0.64 -27.39
CA LEU A 601 -17.77 2.08 -27.43
C LEU A 601 -19.05 2.40 -26.65
N ASP A 602 -18.95 3.31 -25.68
CA ASP A 602 -20.05 3.66 -24.77
C ASP A 602 -21.34 4.12 -25.46
N LYS A 603 -21.20 4.85 -26.57
CA LYS A 603 -22.34 5.30 -27.38
C LYS A 603 -23.16 4.14 -27.93
N ILE A 604 -22.50 3.04 -28.30
CA ILE A 604 -23.17 1.82 -28.74
C ILE A 604 -23.78 1.09 -27.56
N LYS A 605 -23.08 0.96 -26.41
CA LYS A 605 -23.64 0.31 -25.21
C LYS A 605 -24.94 0.97 -24.74
N GLN A 606 -24.96 2.30 -24.67
CA GLN A 606 -26.15 3.07 -24.31
C GLN A 606 -27.28 2.88 -25.32
N MET A 607 -26.96 2.88 -26.61
CA MET A 607 -27.95 2.72 -27.67
C MET A 607 -28.46 1.27 -27.78
N VAL A 608 -27.67 0.26 -27.39
CA VAL A 608 -28.10 -1.16 -27.33
C VAL A 608 -29.21 -1.36 -26.30
N LEU A 609 -29.16 -0.65 -25.17
CA LEU A 609 -30.22 -0.69 -24.15
C LEU A 609 -31.57 -0.17 -24.69
N LEU A 610 -31.54 0.70 -25.70
CA LEU A 610 -32.72 1.28 -26.34
C LEU A 610 -33.21 0.47 -27.55
N GLU A 611 -32.29 -0.08 -28.33
CA GLU A 611 -32.58 -0.69 -29.64
C GLU A 611 -32.64 -2.23 -29.63
N GLY A 612 -32.33 -2.87 -28.49
CA GLY A 612 -32.44 -4.32 -28.29
C GLY A 612 -31.41 -5.17 -29.05
N SER A 613 -30.64 -4.59 -29.98
CA SER A 613 -29.55 -5.26 -30.69
C SER A 613 -28.40 -4.30 -31.04
N ILE A 614 -27.17 -4.83 -31.05
CA ILE A 614 -25.95 -4.07 -31.39
C ILE A 614 -25.97 -3.62 -32.84
N ALA A 615 -26.49 -4.45 -33.76
CA ALA A 615 -26.60 -4.08 -35.16
C ALA A 615 -27.54 -2.88 -35.37
N SER A 616 -28.69 -2.83 -34.67
CA SER A 616 -29.60 -1.67 -34.73
C SER A 616 -28.97 -0.43 -34.11
N ALA A 617 -28.32 -0.59 -32.94
CA ALA A 617 -27.62 0.49 -32.26
C ALA A 617 -26.52 1.13 -33.12
N VAL A 618 -25.67 0.33 -33.77
CA VAL A 618 -24.62 0.83 -34.67
C VAL A 618 -25.23 1.57 -35.86
N ARG A 619 -26.27 1.01 -36.50
CA ARG A 619 -26.94 1.67 -37.65
C ARG A 619 -27.52 3.02 -37.26
N LYS A 620 -28.18 3.10 -36.10
CA LYS A 620 -28.78 4.35 -35.61
C LYS A 620 -27.73 5.43 -35.34
N VAL A 621 -26.65 5.08 -34.65
CA VAL A 621 -25.54 6.01 -34.38
C VAL A 621 -24.87 6.48 -35.68
N VAL A 622 -24.67 5.59 -36.66
CA VAL A 622 -24.13 5.99 -37.97
C VAL A 622 -25.04 6.99 -38.69
N LEU A 623 -26.36 6.79 -38.65
CA LEU A 623 -27.33 7.70 -39.25
C LEU A 623 -27.32 9.07 -38.55
N GLU A 624 -27.29 9.10 -37.22
CA GLU A 624 -27.17 10.33 -36.43
C GLU A 624 -25.88 11.10 -36.76
N CYS A 625 -24.74 10.41 -36.86
CA CYS A 625 -23.48 11.03 -37.25
C CYS A 625 -23.53 11.59 -38.68
N LEU A 626 -24.14 10.87 -39.62
CA LEU A 626 -24.32 11.35 -41.00
C LEU A 626 -25.29 12.53 -41.09
N GLU A 627 -26.27 12.65 -40.20
CA GLU A 627 -27.13 13.83 -40.10
C GLU A 627 -26.39 15.04 -39.56
N LYS A 628 -25.59 14.87 -38.51
CA LYS A 628 -24.72 15.92 -37.99
C LYS A 628 -23.73 16.41 -39.05
N MET A 629 -23.03 15.50 -39.73
CA MET A 629 -22.13 15.85 -40.83
C MET A 629 -22.86 16.63 -41.94
N GLY A 630 -24.12 16.26 -42.25
CA GLY A 630 -24.96 16.96 -43.21
C GLY A 630 -25.41 18.36 -42.79
N ARG A 631 -25.26 18.74 -41.52
CA ARG A 631 -25.50 20.10 -41.01
C ARG A 631 -24.20 20.89 -40.82
N GLY A 632 -23.05 20.27 -41.10
CA GLY A 632 -21.72 20.85 -40.96
C GLY A 632 -21.30 21.71 -42.17
N THR A 633 -20.00 21.80 -42.39
CA THR A 633 -19.39 22.53 -43.51
C THR A 633 -19.82 21.97 -44.87
N GLU A 634 -19.69 22.75 -45.95
CA GLU A 634 -19.96 22.25 -47.32
C GLU A 634 -19.15 20.99 -47.65
N GLU A 635 -17.92 20.88 -47.11
CA GLU A 635 -17.10 19.67 -47.23
C GLU A 635 -17.72 18.49 -46.48
N ASP A 636 -18.12 18.64 -45.21
CA ASP A 636 -18.76 17.58 -44.43
C ASP A 636 -20.10 17.13 -45.07
N GLN A 637 -20.84 18.05 -45.67
CA GLN A 637 -22.07 17.78 -46.42
C GLN A 637 -21.79 16.89 -47.64
N LEU A 638 -20.79 17.24 -48.45
CA LEU A 638 -20.38 16.45 -49.62
C LEU A 638 -19.88 15.05 -49.23
N LEU A 639 -19.11 14.94 -48.15
CA LEU A 639 -18.63 13.66 -47.62
C LEU A 639 -19.78 12.78 -47.12
N ALA A 640 -20.71 13.34 -46.35
CA ALA A 640 -21.89 12.63 -45.87
C ALA A 640 -22.79 12.18 -47.02
N GLN A 641 -22.98 13.01 -48.04
CA GLN A 641 -23.78 12.69 -49.22
C GLN A 641 -23.16 11.54 -50.03
N ALA A 642 -21.84 11.51 -50.17
CA ALA A 642 -21.12 10.41 -50.82
C ALA A 642 -21.35 9.06 -50.10
N ILE A 643 -21.32 9.04 -48.77
CA ILE A 643 -21.59 7.83 -47.97
C ILE A 643 -23.06 7.43 -48.07
N ARG A 644 -23.99 8.39 -47.95
CA ARG A 644 -25.44 8.12 -48.03
C ARG A 644 -25.83 7.49 -49.36
N LEU A 645 -25.38 8.05 -50.49
CA LEU A 645 -25.72 7.53 -51.81
C LEU A 645 -25.13 6.13 -52.06
N ALA A 646 -23.90 5.88 -51.58
CA ALA A 646 -23.19 4.62 -51.82
C ALA A 646 -23.64 3.48 -50.91
N TYR A 647 -23.87 3.75 -49.63
CA TYR A 647 -24.02 2.72 -48.60
C TYR A 647 -25.40 2.66 -47.94
N ILE A 648 -26.12 3.78 -47.87
CA ILE A 648 -27.46 3.83 -47.26
C ILE A 648 -28.54 3.65 -48.33
N GLN A 649 -28.53 4.51 -49.36
CA GLN A 649 -29.53 4.50 -50.44
C GLN A 649 -29.19 3.52 -51.58
N LYS A 650 -27.90 3.14 -51.69
CA LYS A 650 -27.38 2.18 -52.68
C LYS A 650 -27.89 2.44 -54.10
N ILE A 651 -27.75 3.68 -54.58
CA ILE A 651 -28.36 4.13 -55.86
C ILE A 651 -27.72 3.55 -57.14
N GLY A 652 -26.72 2.67 -57.02
CA GLY A 652 -26.01 2.07 -58.15
C GLY A 652 -24.54 1.80 -57.84
N THR A 653 -23.73 1.58 -58.89
CA THR A 653 -22.28 1.43 -58.75
C THR A 653 -21.63 2.73 -58.25
N HIS A 654 -20.40 2.63 -57.71
CA HIS A 654 -19.62 3.80 -57.32
C HIS A 654 -19.46 4.84 -58.44
N GLU A 655 -19.51 4.41 -59.71
CA GLU A 655 -19.43 5.26 -60.90
C GLU A 655 -20.70 6.08 -61.12
N VAL A 656 -21.87 5.48 -60.85
CA VAL A 656 -23.16 6.17 -60.85
C VAL A 656 -23.21 7.22 -59.73
N VAL A 657 -22.71 6.88 -58.54
CA VAL A 657 -22.64 7.82 -57.40
C VAL A 657 -21.70 8.98 -57.71
N ALA A 658 -20.50 8.71 -58.26
CA ALA A 658 -19.55 9.74 -58.65
C ALA A 658 -20.14 10.71 -59.68
N SER A 659 -20.83 10.18 -60.69
CA SER A 659 -21.53 10.97 -61.71
C SER A 659 -22.65 11.83 -61.12
N ARG A 660 -23.42 11.28 -60.16
CA ARG A 660 -24.50 11.99 -59.47
C ARG A 660 -23.99 13.18 -58.65
N LEU A 661 -22.80 13.05 -58.06
CA LEU A 661 -22.12 14.09 -57.30
C LEU A 661 -21.28 15.04 -58.17
N ARG A 662 -21.25 14.83 -59.50
CA ARG A 662 -20.42 15.59 -60.45
C ARG A 662 -18.92 15.54 -60.11
N LEU A 663 -18.44 14.39 -59.63
CA LEU A 663 -17.04 14.15 -59.26
C LEU A 663 -16.38 13.18 -60.25
N SER A 664 -15.08 13.34 -60.49
CA SER A 664 -14.28 12.29 -61.14
C SER A 664 -14.22 11.04 -60.24
N GLN A 665 -14.05 9.86 -60.81
CA GLN A 665 -13.93 8.61 -60.03
C GLN A 665 -12.80 8.68 -58.99
N SER A 666 -11.64 9.24 -59.35
CA SER A 666 -10.51 9.43 -58.43
C SER A 666 -10.84 10.37 -57.27
N THR A 667 -11.57 11.46 -57.54
CA THR A 667 -12.00 12.42 -56.51
C THR A 667 -13.05 11.79 -55.60
N TYR A 668 -13.98 11.03 -56.16
CA TYR A 668 -15.02 10.32 -55.41
C TYR A 668 -14.44 9.32 -54.41
N TYR A 669 -13.49 8.46 -54.82
CA TYR A 669 -12.87 7.49 -53.89
C TYR A 669 -12.07 8.18 -52.78
N ARG A 670 -11.40 9.30 -53.09
CA ARG A 670 -10.71 10.11 -52.08
C ARG A 670 -11.71 10.71 -51.07
N TYR A 671 -12.84 11.22 -51.54
CA TYR A 671 -13.91 11.74 -50.71
C TYR A 671 -14.55 10.64 -49.86
N LEU A 672 -14.73 9.43 -50.41
CA LEU A 672 -15.29 8.31 -49.68
C LEU A 672 -14.36 7.86 -48.53
N LYS A 673 -13.04 7.80 -48.77
CA LYS A 673 -12.05 7.51 -47.73
C LYS A 673 -12.07 8.57 -46.62
N LYS A 674 -11.95 9.85 -47.01
CA LYS A 674 -12.00 10.99 -46.08
C LYS A 674 -13.33 11.04 -45.31
N GLY A 675 -14.42 10.65 -45.97
CA GLY A 675 -15.74 10.59 -45.37
C GLY A 675 -15.83 9.56 -44.25
N PHE A 676 -15.27 8.36 -44.41
CA PHE A 676 -15.27 7.36 -43.33
C PHE A 676 -14.34 7.74 -42.17
N GLU A 677 -13.20 8.39 -42.45
CA GLU A 677 -12.34 8.95 -41.39
C GLU A 677 -13.08 10.05 -40.60
N ARG A 678 -13.80 10.92 -41.31
CA ARG A 678 -14.62 11.96 -40.70
C ARG A 678 -15.81 11.40 -39.93
N LEU A 679 -16.48 10.38 -40.46
CA LEU A 679 -17.55 9.66 -39.78
C LEU A 679 -17.04 9.00 -38.50
N ALA A 680 -15.88 8.34 -38.55
CA ALA A 680 -15.23 7.75 -37.37
C ALA A 680 -14.90 8.82 -36.31
N HIS A 681 -14.49 10.02 -36.72
CA HIS A 681 -14.29 11.15 -35.80
C HIS A 681 -15.58 11.51 -35.04
N TYR A 682 -16.69 11.72 -35.76
CA TYR A 682 -18.02 11.97 -35.14
C TYR A 682 -18.54 10.77 -34.33
N PHE A 683 -18.05 9.57 -34.63
CA PHE A 683 -18.45 8.34 -33.94
C PHE A 683 -17.72 8.14 -32.60
N ILE A 684 -16.49 8.67 -32.45
CA ILE A 684 -15.64 8.50 -31.26
C ILE A 684 -15.73 9.68 -30.29
N ILE A 685 -15.78 10.92 -30.81
CA ILE A 685 -15.56 12.14 -30.02
C ILE A 685 -16.87 12.78 -29.51
N GLU A 686 -17.98 12.50 -30.18
CA GLU A 686 -19.34 13.00 -29.86
C GLU A 686 -20.33 11.86 -29.80
#